data_AF-S0GMY8-F1
#
_entry.id   AF-S0GMY8-F1
#
_cell.length_a   1.000
_cell.length_b   1.000
_cell.length_c   1.000
_cell.angle_alpha   90.00
_cell.angle_beta   90.00
_cell.angle_gamma   90.00
#
_symmetry.space_group_name_H-M   'P 1'
#
loop_
_entity.id
_entity.type
_entity.pdbx_description
1 polymer ?
#
loop_
_entity_poly.entity_id
_entity_poly.type
_entity_poly.pdbx_seq_one_letter_code
_entity_poly.pdbx_strand_id
1 'polypeptide(L)'
;MNKDFEHIDSLIEEVKKDKAADGANSSILNRYPVRFVLFDNFADSKDFVSELIGLGVTKMQKIVDWMDKEHPDQILTHSCLANCIRQYIEDNSDSDCIIVPFSELARFYDNHTAKEFETLVSDIKGIQSATSGFNNRQRVYIPMIGQYGKMSKFFSDSQSVIWHLVGSKQENGYHLTLAQSTYQVAGLEREFTIVRSVTDWLKVWRDENARPDIISTSKSIYALADNAQPDNALSYTTCSNAYEFLTKGLHLDFGEIKYQREDAGNWEKLAGEIEYKNFSFEKFFNKYFDIFDLADYTVFVKTWFENTEHFKRWLLATYYSKRFCNKGYICQLLRKCRLYNNQEFVSAAALSVFDMDNPEECLNERTEILNYAHKNKIRLTDDTNEKLCRKLENIALEDGYETAMRYVTGLSDGEKELMIRWVANGRVPINKLAKLYPQLYNYMEKSCGTSDIHQKWVLDYMDAYKQAKLSNRYTDLISTSIDERNANSVTFNSWYNQFSTVRTLLNGRKDVEVFYWIDGLGIDWIPFIMRLVEQYKSEGIFLNEIMIARSLLPSKTENNKTDLLKLTNGELSKKGDLDGFAHKCTFYPQYIIEEIRIVESAVREIISEHAGKKIAIISDHGLSYLSQLRTGYNLGGIKSDHYGRCAIRKIGTNTQDDKYIILDDRQTICSLRHNSLAGKIPDGQGCHGGCTPEEVLVPIIILSSQRQPSEYSISLIDDAVNGNNPILMFRIKGVTNLEIPKLIYNNTGYNLNNQGHFRFESDRLELTQEVDEVEIRIGSYSQKFKIKINLGAEEEDLFGDL
;
A
#
# COMPACT_ATOMS: atom_id res chain seq x y z
N MET A 1 -69.29 6.51 -24.91
CA MET A 1 -69.24 5.48 -25.98
C MET A 1 -67.78 5.20 -26.32
N ASN A 2 -67.26 4.07 -25.86
CA ASN A 2 -65.92 3.58 -26.17
C ASN A 2 -65.96 2.66 -27.41
N LYS A 3 -64.98 2.77 -28.31
CA LYS A 3 -64.82 1.88 -29.47
C LYS A 3 -63.35 1.61 -29.75
N ASP A 4 -63.05 0.35 -30.04
CA ASP A 4 -61.70 -0.09 -30.41
C ASP A 4 -61.64 -0.36 -31.92
N PHE A 5 -60.50 -0.06 -32.51
CA PHE A 5 -60.23 -0.19 -33.94
C PHE A 5 -58.89 -0.91 -34.14
N GLU A 6 -58.83 -1.80 -35.13
CA GLU A 6 -57.58 -2.51 -35.49
C GLU A 6 -56.83 -1.83 -36.65
N HIS A 7 -57.50 -0.95 -37.39
CA HIS A 7 -56.96 -0.27 -38.58
C HIS A 7 -57.33 1.21 -38.56
N ILE A 8 -56.38 2.06 -38.96
CA ILE A 8 -56.56 3.51 -39.00
C ILE A 8 -57.70 3.93 -39.93
N ASP A 9 -57.88 3.27 -41.07
CA ASP A 9 -58.98 3.54 -42.01
C ASP A 9 -60.36 3.42 -41.33
N SER A 10 -60.54 2.38 -40.50
CA SER A 10 -61.78 2.17 -39.76
C SER A 10 -62.03 3.26 -38.72
N LEU A 11 -60.98 3.75 -38.06
CA LEU A 11 -61.06 4.89 -37.15
C LEU A 11 -61.44 6.18 -37.90
N ILE A 12 -60.85 6.41 -39.06
CA ILE A 12 -61.15 7.58 -39.91
C ILE A 12 -62.58 7.53 -40.47
N GLU A 13 -63.10 6.36 -40.81
CA GLU A 13 -64.52 6.22 -41.18
C GLU A 13 -65.45 6.53 -40.01
N GLU A 14 -65.09 6.16 -38.78
CA GLU A 14 -65.85 6.56 -37.59
C GLU A 14 -65.79 8.08 -37.36
N VAL A 15 -64.65 8.74 -37.59
CA VAL A 15 -64.52 10.21 -37.55
C VAL A 15 -65.53 10.87 -38.49
N LYS A 16 -65.58 10.41 -39.76
CA LYS A 16 -66.52 10.93 -40.77
C LYS A 16 -67.98 10.70 -40.34
N LYS A 17 -68.28 9.52 -39.79
CA LYS A 17 -69.61 9.15 -39.31
C LYS A 17 -70.05 10.00 -38.12
N ASP A 18 -69.18 10.25 -37.14
CA ASP A 18 -69.47 11.08 -35.97
C ASP A 18 -69.72 12.55 -36.37
N LYS A 19 -68.99 13.05 -37.38
CA LYS A 19 -69.20 14.39 -37.93
C LYS A 19 -70.53 14.52 -38.68
N ALA A 20 -70.90 13.48 -39.43
CA ALA A 20 -72.14 13.44 -40.22
C ALA A 20 -73.38 12.96 -39.43
N ALA A 21 -73.27 12.70 -38.13
CA ALA A 21 -74.36 12.14 -37.33
C ALA A 21 -75.62 13.03 -37.34
N ASP A 22 -76.78 12.41 -37.59
CA ASP A 22 -78.11 13.05 -37.64
C ASP A 22 -79.10 12.35 -36.67
N GLY A 23 -80.21 13.03 -36.33
CA GLY A 23 -81.26 12.50 -35.44
C GLY A 23 -81.04 12.77 -33.95
N ALA A 24 -81.74 12.06 -33.05
CA ALA A 24 -81.76 12.36 -31.61
C ALA A 24 -80.37 12.30 -30.93
N ASN A 25 -79.47 11.45 -31.42
CA ASN A 25 -78.11 11.32 -30.91
C ASN A 25 -77.18 12.46 -31.35
N SER A 26 -77.48 13.19 -32.44
CA SER A 26 -76.62 14.27 -32.93
C SER A 26 -76.63 15.49 -32.00
N SER A 27 -77.73 15.73 -31.29
CA SER A 27 -77.83 16.81 -30.29
C SER A 27 -76.82 16.65 -29.16
N ILE A 28 -76.60 15.44 -28.66
CA ILE A 28 -75.61 15.17 -27.60
C ILE A 28 -74.19 15.31 -28.16
N LEU A 29 -73.93 14.73 -29.34
CA LEU A 29 -72.61 14.76 -29.98
C LEU A 29 -72.16 16.17 -30.38
N ASN A 30 -73.11 17.06 -30.72
CA ASN A 30 -72.85 18.47 -31.04
C ASN A 30 -72.82 19.36 -29.80
N ARG A 31 -73.42 18.94 -28.68
CA ARG A 31 -73.33 19.65 -27.41
C ARG A 31 -71.97 19.45 -26.75
N TYR A 32 -71.41 18.25 -26.81
CA TYR A 32 -70.11 17.91 -26.22
C TYR A 32 -69.10 17.62 -27.34
N PRO A 33 -68.25 18.58 -27.73
CA PRO A 33 -67.44 18.49 -28.95
C PRO A 33 -66.17 17.64 -28.81
N VAL A 34 -65.75 17.28 -27.58
CA VAL A 34 -64.47 16.62 -27.34
C VAL A 34 -64.51 15.13 -27.71
N ARG A 35 -63.45 14.66 -28.38
CA ARG A 35 -63.19 13.26 -28.72
C ARG A 35 -61.79 12.89 -28.22
N PHE A 36 -61.70 11.93 -27.30
CA PHE A 36 -60.43 11.36 -26.88
C PHE A 36 -60.05 10.22 -27.80
N VAL A 37 -58.83 10.27 -28.37
CA VAL A 37 -58.36 9.25 -29.32
C VAL A 37 -57.07 8.64 -28.75
N LEU A 38 -57.15 7.38 -28.34
CA LEU A 38 -56.09 6.66 -27.64
C LEU A 38 -55.23 5.90 -28.65
N PHE A 39 -53.91 5.94 -28.44
CA PHE A 39 -52.92 5.26 -29.26
C PHE A 39 -51.91 4.52 -28.38
N ASP A 40 -51.47 3.36 -28.86
CA ASP A 40 -50.43 2.57 -28.17
C ASP A 40 -49.01 2.99 -28.56
N ASN A 41 -48.84 3.74 -29.65
CA ASN A 41 -47.55 4.24 -30.11
C ASN A 41 -47.66 5.63 -30.77
N PHE A 42 -46.51 6.30 -30.91
CA PHE A 42 -46.44 7.65 -31.46
C PHE A 42 -46.64 7.72 -32.98
N ALA A 43 -46.38 6.63 -33.72
CA ALA A 43 -46.53 6.61 -35.18
C ALA A 43 -47.99 6.70 -35.59
N ASP A 44 -48.84 5.84 -35.00
CA ASP A 44 -50.28 5.82 -35.25
C ASP A 44 -50.96 7.15 -34.93
N SER A 45 -50.50 7.82 -33.86
CA SER A 45 -50.97 9.17 -33.50
C SER A 45 -50.60 10.22 -34.54
N LYS A 46 -49.38 10.16 -35.11
CA LYS A 46 -48.95 11.06 -36.19
C LYS A 46 -49.71 10.81 -37.48
N ASP A 47 -49.97 9.55 -37.82
CA ASP A 47 -50.74 9.17 -38.99
C ASP A 47 -52.18 9.67 -38.86
N PHE A 48 -52.80 9.49 -37.68
CA PHE A 48 -54.14 10.00 -37.40
C PHE A 48 -54.24 11.52 -37.53
N VAL A 49 -53.26 12.26 -36.99
CA VAL A 49 -53.21 13.73 -37.14
C VAL A 49 -53.08 14.13 -38.62
N SER A 50 -52.30 13.39 -39.40
CA SER A 50 -52.12 13.64 -40.84
C SER A 50 -53.42 13.41 -41.63
N GLU A 51 -54.14 12.32 -41.33
CA GLU A 51 -55.45 12.02 -41.91
C GLU A 51 -56.50 13.09 -41.56
N LEU A 52 -56.54 13.55 -40.29
CA LEU A 52 -57.45 14.63 -39.89
C LEU A 52 -57.20 15.94 -40.65
N ILE A 53 -55.93 16.28 -40.90
CA ILE A 53 -55.58 17.44 -41.74
C ILE A 53 -56.12 17.25 -43.17
N GLY A 54 -56.01 16.03 -43.72
CA GLY A 54 -56.58 15.67 -45.02
C GLY A 54 -58.12 15.82 -45.09
N LEU A 55 -58.81 15.65 -43.95
CA LEU A 55 -60.25 15.88 -43.81
C LEU A 55 -60.64 17.36 -43.58
N GLY A 56 -59.67 18.28 -43.58
CA GLY A 56 -59.91 19.71 -43.40
C GLY A 56 -59.86 20.19 -41.95
N VAL A 57 -59.37 19.38 -41.00
CA VAL A 57 -59.14 19.80 -39.61
C VAL A 57 -57.80 20.54 -39.53
N THR A 58 -57.80 21.83 -39.83
CA THR A 58 -56.56 22.62 -39.96
C THR A 58 -56.18 23.42 -38.71
N LYS A 59 -57.06 23.55 -37.71
CA LYS A 59 -56.74 24.28 -36.46
C LYS A 59 -56.08 23.34 -35.46
N MET A 60 -54.81 23.61 -35.15
CA MET A 60 -53.99 22.80 -34.26
C MET A 60 -53.45 23.65 -33.12
N GLN A 61 -53.78 23.29 -31.89
CA GLN A 61 -53.28 23.94 -30.68
C GLN A 61 -52.15 23.14 -30.06
N LYS A 62 -51.04 23.83 -29.76
CA LYS A 62 -49.90 23.22 -29.09
C LYS A 62 -49.97 23.48 -27.60
N ILE A 63 -49.83 22.43 -26.79
CA ILE A 63 -49.79 22.59 -25.32
C ILE A 63 -48.65 23.51 -24.88
N VAL A 64 -47.50 23.45 -25.57
CA VAL A 64 -46.34 24.30 -25.26
C VAL A 64 -46.66 25.80 -25.32
N ASP A 65 -47.64 26.20 -26.13
CA ASP A 65 -47.96 27.62 -26.34
C ASP A 65 -48.70 28.21 -25.12
N TRP A 66 -49.20 27.35 -24.23
CA TRP A 66 -49.84 27.72 -22.95
C TRP A 66 -48.89 27.64 -21.75
N MET A 67 -47.65 27.18 -21.96
CA MET A 67 -46.66 27.09 -20.89
C MET A 67 -46.10 28.47 -20.55
N ASP A 68 -45.72 28.65 -19.29
CA ASP A 68 -45.05 29.86 -18.83
C ASP A 68 -43.64 29.95 -19.44
N LYS A 69 -43.35 31.05 -20.13
CA LYS A 69 -42.05 31.30 -20.77
C LYS A 69 -40.97 31.67 -19.76
N GLU A 70 -41.33 32.27 -18.62
CA GLU A 70 -40.40 32.64 -17.55
C GLU A 70 -40.05 31.44 -16.67
N HIS A 71 -40.96 30.45 -16.61
CA HIS A 71 -40.82 29.23 -15.81
C HIS A 71 -41.00 27.96 -16.66
N PRO A 72 -40.08 27.67 -17.60
CA PRO A 72 -40.26 26.62 -18.60
C PRO A 72 -40.30 25.20 -18.04
N ASP A 73 -39.84 24.99 -16.80
CA ASP A 73 -39.89 23.69 -16.12
C ASP A 73 -41.11 23.53 -15.21
N GLN A 74 -41.96 24.54 -15.04
CA GLN A 74 -43.15 24.43 -14.23
C GLN A 74 -44.24 23.68 -14.98
N ILE A 75 -44.81 22.63 -14.37
CA ILE A 75 -45.99 21.95 -14.93
C ILE A 75 -47.23 22.84 -14.76
N LEU A 76 -47.95 23.06 -15.87
CA LEU A 76 -49.26 23.70 -15.86
C LEU A 76 -50.22 22.85 -15.03
N THR A 77 -51.02 23.43 -14.14
CA THR A 77 -51.96 22.65 -13.32
C THR A 77 -53.10 22.09 -14.17
N HIS A 78 -53.71 20.98 -13.72
CA HIS A 78 -54.83 20.36 -14.44
C HIS A 78 -56.01 21.35 -14.64
N SER A 79 -56.35 22.16 -13.64
CA SER A 79 -57.44 23.15 -13.75
C SER A 79 -57.10 24.27 -14.75
N CYS A 80 -55.85 24.75 -14.76
CA CYS A 80 -55.41 25.73 -15.74
C CYS A 80 -55.44 25.16 -17.16
N LEU A 81 -54.96 23.92 -17.36
CA LEU A 81 -55.02 23.24 -18.65
C LEU A 81 -56.47 23.08 -19.14
N ALA A 82 -57.39 22.64 -18.27
CA ALA A 82 -58.82 22.54 -18.60
C ALA A 82 -59.42 23.90 -19.00
N ASN A 83 -59.05 24.97 -18.32
CA ASN A 83 -59.48 26.33 -18.64
C ASN A 83 -58.93 26.81 -19.99
N CYS A 84 -57.64 26.57 -20.28
CA CYS A 84 -57.04 26.88 -21.57
C CYS A 84 -57.74 26.13 -22.72
N ILE A 85 -58.05 24.85 -22.52
CA ILE A 85 -58.79 24.03 -23.49
C ILE A 85 -60.20 24.60 -23.70
N ARG A 86 -60.93 24.92 -22.62
CA ARG A 86 -62.27 25.51 -22.72
C ARG A 86 -62.27 26.81 -23.52
N GLN A 87 -61.39 27.74 -23.17
CA GLN A 87 -61.27 29.02 -23.87
C GLN A 87 -60.95 28.81 -25.36
N TYR A 88 -60.01 27.91 -25.67
CA TYR A 88 -59.65 27.61 -27.05
C TYR A 88 -60.81 27.04 -27.87
N ILE A 89 -61.63 26.17 -27.28
CA ILE A 89 -62.81 25.60 -27.94
C ILE A 89 -63.86 26.68 -28.23
N GLU A 90 -64.08 27.60 -27.28
CA GLU A 90 -65.01 28.73 -27.43
C GLU A 90 -64.55 29.70 -28.53
N ASP A 91 -63.26 30.08 -28.52
CA ASP A 91 -62.65 30.99 -29.49
C ASP A 91 -62.63 30.43 -30.92
N ASN A 92 -62.70 29.11 -31.08
CA ASN A 92 -62.64 28.40 -32.37
C ASN A 92 -63.94 27.64 -32.71
N SER A 93 -65.07 28.15 -32.23
CA SER A 93 -66.41 27.57 -32.44
C SER A 93 -66.88 27.46 -33.91
N ASP A 94 -66.09 27.93 -34.87
CA ASP A 94 -66.33 27.84 -36.31
C ASP A 94 -65.67 26.62 -36.99
N SER A 95 -64.81 25.89 -36.27
CA SER A 95 -63.90 24.92 -36.91
C SER A 95 -63.56 23.74 -35.99
N ASP A 96 -63.25 22.61 -36.63
CA ASP A 96 -62.74 21.44 -35.93
C ASP A 96 -61.28 21.64 -35.56
N CYS A 97 -60.89 21.13 -34.40
CA CYS A 97 -59.60 21.41 -33.79
C CYS A 97 -58.87 20.15 -33.31
N ILE A 98 -57.54 20.23 -33.22
CA ILE A 98 -56.68 19.19 -32.65
C ILE A 98 -55.83 19.81 -31.54
N ILE A 99 -55.73 19.15 -30.37
CA ILE A 99 -54.89 19.61 -29.26
C ILE A 99 -53.77 18.60 -28.99
N VAL A 100 -52.52 18.99 -29.21
CA VAL A 100 -51.36 18.09 -29.07
C VAL A 100 -50.09 18.81 -28.57
N PRO A 101 -49.12 18.10 -27.97
CA PRO A 101 -49.26 16.74 -27.46
C PRO A 101 -49.88 16.77 -26.05
N PHE A 102 -51.12 16.30 -25.91
CA PHE A 102 -51.86 16.36 -24.65
C PHE A 102 -51.36 15.33 -23.64
N SER A 103 -51.16 14.06 -24.07
CA SER A 103 -50.65 12.98 -23.21
C SER A 103 -49.33 13.33 -22.55
N GLU A 104 -48.50 14.13 -23.21
CA GLU A 104 -47.13 14.40 -22.80
C GLU A 104 -47.03 15.37 -21.61
N LEU A 105 -48.07 16.17 -21.39
CA LEU A 105 -48.24 16.89 -20.13
C LEU A 105 -49.11 16.08 -19.15
N ALA A 106 -50.22 15.53 -19.64
CA ALA A 106 -51.22 14.87 -18.80
C ALA A 106 -50.70 13.62 -18.10
N ARG A 107 -49.69 12.94 -18.65
CA ARG A 107 -49.02 11.78 -18.04
C ARG A 107 -48.51 12.08 -16.63
N PHE A 108 -48.09 13.31 -16.33
CA PHE A 108 -47.46 13.64 -15.04
C PHE A 108 -48.46 14.06 -13.95
N TYR A 109 -49.75 14.16 -14.26
CA TYR A 109 -50.79 14.43 -13.25
C TYR A 109 -51.10 13.19 -12.42
N ASP A 110 -51.32 13.43 -11.12
CA ASP A 110 -51.58 12.36 -10.16
C ASP A 110 -52.91 11.65 -10.49
N ASN A 111 -52.87 10.32 -10.50
CA ASN A 111 -54.04 9.45 -10.70
C ASN A 111 -54.29 8.51 -9.49
N HIS A 112 -53.53 8.69 -8.42
CA HIS A 112 -53.57 7.86 -7.22
C HIS A 112 -54.28 8.56 -6.06
N THR A 113 -53.79 9.74 -5.64
CA THR A 113 -54.25 10.38 -4.39
C THR A 113 -55.19 11.55 -4.66
N ALA A 114 -54.72 12.55 -5.41
CA ALA A 114 -55.43 13.78 -5.71
C ALA A 114 -56.35 13.65 -6.94
N LYS A 115 -56.19 12.58 -7.73
CA LYS A 115 -57.02 12.29 -8.93
C LYS A 115 -57.08 13.48 -9.90
N GLU A 116 -55.97 14.18 -10.05
CA GLU A 116 -55.84 15.35 -10.92
C GLU A 116 -56.11 14.99 -12.37
N PHE A 117 -55.64 13.83 -12.83
CA PHE A 117 -55.91 13.34 -14.18
C PHE A 117 -57.42 13.04 -14.40
N GLU A 118 -58.09 12.37 -13.44
CA GLU A 118 -59.53 12.12 -13.53
C GLU A 118 -60.34 13.41 -13.57
N THR A 119 -59.92 14.40 -12.76
CA THR A 119 -60.54 15.72 -12.70
C THR A 119 -60.37 16.46 -14.02
N LEU A 120 -59.15 16.47 -14.59
CA LEU A 120 -58.86 17.05 -15.90
C LEU A 120 -59.78 16.50 -16.99
N VAL A 121 -59.86 15.17 -17.10
CA VAL A 121 -60.69 14.50 -18.11
C VAL A 121 -62.17 14.81 -17.87
N SER A 122 -62.62 14.84 -16.61
CA SER A 122 -64.00 15.17 -16.24
C SER A 122 -64.39 16.60 -16.58
N ASP A 123 -63.48 17.55 -16.37
CA ASP A 123 -63.70 18.96 -16.70
C ASP A 123 -63.72 19.16 -18.22
N ILE A 124 -62.81 18.53 -18.95
CA ILE A 124 -62.70 18.66 -20.41
C ILE A 124 -63.88 18.00 -21.12
N LYS A 125 -64.29 16.79 -20.73
CA LYS A 125 -65.43 16.11 -21.36
C LYS A 125 -66.75 16.87 -21.16
N GLY A 126 -66.84 17.63 -20.06
CA GLY A 126 -68.01 18.41 -19.69
C GLY A 126 -68.14 19.76 -20.41
N ILE A 127 -67.13 20.15 -21.20
CA ILE A 127 -67.16 21.38 -21.99
C ILE A 127 -68.30 21.29 -23.00
N GLN A 128 -69.17 22.31 -23.00
CA GLN A 128 -70.28 22.41 -23.94
C GLN A 128 -69.92 23.37 -25.07
N SER A 129 -70.31 23.04 -26.30
CA SER A 129 -70.13 23.94 -27.44
C SER A 129 -70.95 25.23 -27.26
N ALA A 130 -70.35 26.36 -27.64
CA ALA A 130 -71.09 27.59 -27.88
C ALA A 130 -72.13 27.40 -29.00
N THR A 131 -73.12 28.30 -29.09
CA THR A 131 -74.19 28.21 -30.09
C THR A 131 -73.67 28.06 -31.53
N SER A 132 -72.61 28.79 -31.89
CA SER A 132 -71.90 28.67 -33.17
C SER A 132 -71.30 27.27 -33.36
N GLY A 133 -70.60 26.76 -32.35
CA GLY A 133 -69.99 25.43 -32.35
C GLY A 133 -71.00 24.31 -32.51
N PHE A 134 -72.15 24.43 -31.84
CA PHE A 134 -73.25 23.48 -31.97
C PHE A 134 -73.79 23.44 -33.41
N ASN A 135 -74.03 24.61 -34.01
CA ASN A 135 -74.54 24.74 -35.37
C ASN A 135 -73.54 24.23 -36.42
N ASN A 136 -72.23 24.46 -36.19
CA ASN A 136 -71.15 24.00 -37.06
C ASN A 136 -70.73 22.54 -36.81
N ARG A 137 -71.40 21.85 -35.87
CA ARG A 137 -71.09 20.47 -35.45
C ARG A 137 -69.61 20.33 -35.05
N GLN A 138 -69.07 21.29 -34.31
CA GLN A 138 -67.65 21.34 -33.93
C GLN A 138 -67.16 20.03 -33.30
N ARG A 139 -65.94 19.61 -33.64
CA ARG A 139 -65.22 18.48 -33.03
C ARG A 139 -63.83 18.89 -32.59
N VAL A 140 -63.43 18.42 -31.41
CA VAL A 140 -62.12 18.69 -30.83
C VAL A 140 -61.46 17.36 -30.53
N TYR A 141 -60.45 17.01 -31.30
CA TYR A 141 -59.73 15.76 -31.17
C TYR A 141 -58.55 15.92 -30.22
N ILE A 142 -58.47 15.06 -29.21
CA ILE A 142 -57.37 15.00 -28.24
C ILE A 142 -56.69 13.64 -28.39
N PRO A 143 -55.61 13.54 -29.18
CA PRO A 143 -54.76 12.36 -29.25
C PRO A 143 -54.06 12.11 -27.90
N MET A 144 -54.10 10.87 -27.41
CA MET A 144 -53.48 10.44 -26.17
C MET A 144 -52.65 9.16 -26.40
N ILE A 145 -51.33 9.30 -26.33
CA ILE A 145 -50.40 8.19 -26.53
C ILE A 145 -50.05 7.56 -25.17
N GLY A 146 -50.13 6.24 -25.06
CA GLY A 146 -49.64 5.51 -23.88
C GLY A 146 -50.52 5.65 -22.62
N GLN A 147 -51.72 6.24 -22.73
CA GLN A 147 -52.58 6.57 -21.58
C GLN A 147 -53.85 5.70 -21.51
N TYR A 148 -53.89 4.57 -22.23
CA TYR A 148 -55.05 3.66 -22.24
C TYR A 148 -55.46 3.22 -20.83
N GLY A 149 -54.48 2.81 -20.02
CA GLY A 149 -54.70 2.39 -18.63
C GLY A 149 -55.32 3.50 -17.77
N LYS A 150 -54.86 4.75 -17.92
CA LYS A 150 -55.39 5.90 -17.17
C LYS A 150 -56.81 6.29 -17.58
N MET A 151 -57.17 6.08 -18.84
CA MET A 151 -58.50 6.39 -19.39
C MET A 151 -59.57 5.33 -19.09
N SER A 152 -59.18 4.15 -18.59
CA SER A 152 -60.07 3.01 -18.37
C SER A 152 -61.34 3.31 -17.57
N LYS A 153 -61.28 4.19 -16.56
CA LYS A 153 -62.43 4.58 -15.73
C LYS A 153 -63.53 5.33 -16.51
N PHE A 154 -63.21 5.89 -17.67
CA PHE A 154 -64.14 6.63 -18.51
C PHE A 154 -64.77 5.76 -19.61
N PHE A 155 -64.38 4.49 -19.76
CA PHE A 155 -64.90 3.64 -20.85
C PHE A 155 -66.39 3.32 -20.72
N SER A 156 -66.90 3.22 -19.49
CA SER A 156 -68.32 3.04 -19.20
C SER A 156 -69.12 4.35 -19.18
N ASP A 157 -68.47 5.51 -19.36
CA ASP A 157 -69.14 6.80 -19.35
C ASP A 157 -69.89 7.05 -20.67
N SER A 158 -71.20 7.25 -20.55
CA SER A 158 -72.08 7.51 -21.70
C SER A 158 -71.88 8.92 -22.27
N GLN A 159 -71.29 9.84 -21.51
CA GLN A 159 -71.04 11.23 -21.92
C GLN A 159 -69.65 11.45 -22.53
N SER A 160 -68.74 10.48 -22.41
CA SER A 160 -67.40 10.55 -23.03
C SER A 160 -67.39 9.82 -24.37
N VAL A 161 -66.78 10.40 -25.40
CA VAL A 161 -66.51 9.69 -26.66
C VAL A 161 -65.03 9.37 -26.72
N ILE A 162 -64.73 8.07 -26.74
CA ILE A 162 -63.37 7.54 -26.66
C ILE A 162 -63.20 6.54 -27.79
N TRP A 163 -62.16 6.72 -28.58
CA TRP A 163 -61.76 5.79 -29.63
C TRP A 163 -60.36 5.31 -29.34
N HIS A 164 -60.11 4.01 -29.49
CA HIS A 164 -58.78 3.42 -29.30
C HIS A 164 -58.35 2.73 -30.58
N LEU A 165 -57.22 3.13 -31.14
CA LEU A 165 -56.56 2.36 -32.19
C LEU A 165 -55.59 1.40 -31.50
N VAL A 166 -55.92 0.10 -31.56
CA VAL A 166 -55.13 -0.97 -30.99
C VAL A 166 -53.90 -1.16 -31.89
N GLY A 167 -52.76 -0.70 -31.41
CA GLY A 167 -51.50 -0.75 -32.14
C GLY A 167 -50.77 -2.08 -31.94
N SER A 168 -49.94 -2.47 -32.91
CA SER A 168 -48.93 -3.51 -32.66
C SER A 168 -47.93 -3.00 -31.61
N LYS A 169 -47.55 -3.84 -30.64
CA LYS A 169 -46.50 -3.50 -29.67
C LYS A 169 -45.22 -3.10 -30.43
N GLN A 170 -44.78 -1.86 -30.29
CA GLN A 170 -43.53 -1.40 -30.88
C GLN A 170 -42.36 -2.11 -30.18
N GLU A 171 -41.52 -2.83 -30.94
CA GLU A 171 -40.31 -3.45 -30.41
C GLU A 171 -39.21 -2.42 -30.06
N ASN A 172 -39.30 -1.19 -30.59
CA ASN A 172 -38.34 -0.08 -30.38
C ASN A 172 -39.06 1.25 -30.05
N GLY A 173 -39.70 1.32 -28.89
CA GLY A 173 -40.33 2.55 -28.38
C GLY A 173 -39.32 3.59 -27.87
N TYR A 174 -39.82 4.74 -27.38
CA TYR A 174 -38.97 5.74 -26.73
C TYR A 174 -38.57 5.28 -25.32
N HIS A 175 -37.35 5.60 -24.91
CA HIS A 175 -36.83 5.35 -23.56
C HIS A 175 -36.50 6.67 -22.87
N LEU A 176 -37.04 6.88 -21.67
CA LEU A 176 -36.79 8.07 -20.86
C LEU A 176 -35.91 7.74 -19.65
N THR A 177 -34.66 8.21 -19.70
CA THR A 177 -33.77 8.26 -18.55
C THR A 177 -34.02 9.55 -17.76
N LEU A 178 -34.38 9.40 -16.49
CA LEU A 178 -34.66 10.49 -15.57
C LEU A 178 -33.49 10.65 -14.59
N ALA A 179 -32.85 11.81 -14.57
CA ALA A 179 -31.76 12.11 -13.65
C ALA A 179 -31.85 13.55 -13.14
N GLN A 180 -31.21 13.86 -12.01
CA GLN A 180 -31.19 15.23 -11.49
C GLN A 180 -30.27 16.16 -12.28
N SER A 181 -29.29 15.61 -12.99
CA SER A 181 -28.39 16.32 -13.92
C SER A 181 -27.73 15.30 -14.86
N THR A 182 -26.94 15.77 -15.82
CA THR A 182 -26.06 14.91 -16.64
C THR A 182 -24.74 14.57 -15.95
N TYR A 183 -24.52 15.04 -14.72
CA TYR A 183 -23.27 14.88 -13.97
C TYR A 183 -22.02 15.29 -14.76
N GLN A 184 -22.18 16.28 -15.65
CA GLN A 184 -21.11 16.83 -16.50
C GLN A 184 -20.52 15.85 -17.52
N VAL A 185 -21.17 14.71 -17.80
CA VAL A 185 -20.76 13.82 -18.89
C VAL A 185 -20.83 14.56 -20.23
N ALA A 186 -19.73 14.55 -20.97
CA ALA A 186 -19.60 15.24 -22.24
C ALA A 186 -20.07 14.39 -23.43
N GLY A 187 -20.55 15.06 -24.48
CA GLY A 187 -20.88 14.43 -25.75
C GLY A 187 -22.23 13.71 -25.82
N LEU A 188 -23.07 13.81 -24.78
CA LEU A 188 -24.39 13.17 -24.71
C LEU A 188 -25.33 13.63 -25.84
N GLU A 189 -25.31 14.91 -26.20
CA GLU A 189 -26.18 15.50 -27.23
C GLU A 189 -26.01 14.88 -28.63
N ARG A 190 -24.94 14.10 -28.86
CA ARG A 190 -24.71 13.41 -30.14
C ARG A 190 -25.59 12.16 -30.28
N GLU A 191 -25.83 11.46 -29.16
CA GLU A 191 -26.46 10.14 -29.11
C GLU A 191 -27.84 10.19 -28.42
N PHE A 192 -28.12 11.20 -27.60
CA PHE A 192 -29.38 11.35 -26.85
C PHE A 192 -30.10 12.66 -27.15
N THR A 193 -31.42 12.66 -27.01
CA THR A 193 -32.20 13.90 -26.91
C THR A 193 -32.19 14.38 -25.45
N ILE A 194 -31.68 15.59 -25.21
CA ILE A 194 -31.56 16.16 -23.88
C ILE A 194 -32.74 17.09 -23.58
N VAL A 195 -33.48 16.77 -22.52
CA VAL A 195 -34.64 17.52 -22.04
C VAL A 195 -34.27 18.19 -20.72
N ARG A 196 -34.20 19.52 -20.71
CA ARG A 196 -33.84 20.28 -19.50
C ARG A 196 -35.05 20.83 -18.76
N SER A 197 -36.20 20.85 -19.41
CA SER A 197 -37.44 21.40 -18.88
C SER A 197 -38.69 20.69 -19.40
N VAL A 198 -39.83 20.85 -18.72
CA VAL A 198 -41.16 20.42 -19.23
C VAL A 198 -41.45 21.01 -20.61
N THR A 199 -41.06 22.25 -20.85
CA THR A 199 -41.21 22.89 -22.16
C THR A 199 -40.39 22.20 -23.25
N ASP A 200 -39.17 21.76 -22.95
CA ASP A 200 -38.33 21.00 -23.89
C ASP A 200 -38.94 19.64 -24.18
N TRP A 201 -39.44 18.95 -23.16
CA TRP A 201 -40.17 17.69 -23.30
C TRP A 201 -41.33 17.80 -24.29
N LEU A 202 -42.16 18.84 -24.17
CA LEU A 202 -43.28 19.08 -25.09
C LEU A 202 -42.82 19.45 -26.51
N LYS A 203 -41.56 19.84 -26.72
CA LYS A 203 -40.99 20.10 -28.05
C LYS A 203 -40.47 18.84 -28.73
N VAL A 204 -39.96 17.86 -27.98
CA VAL A 204 -39.42 16.59 -28.50
C VAL A 204 -40.34 15.95 -29.54
N TRP A 205 -41.64 15.90 -29.24
CA TRP A 205 -42.65 15.21 -30.05
C TRP A 205 -42.92 15.84 -31.42
N ARG A 206 -42.33 16.99 -31.70
CA ARG A 206 -42.41 17.72 -32.97
C ARG A 206 -41.06 17.83 -33.67
N ASP A 207 -39.98 17.41 -33.04
CA ASP A 207 -38.65 17.44 -33.63
C ASP A 207 -38.42 16.13 -34.38
N GLU A 208 -38.31 16.22 -35.71
CA GLU A 208 -37.99 15.06 -36.56
C GLU A 208 -36.58 14.51 -36.27
N ASN A 209 -35.71 15.29 -35.62
CA ASN A 209 -34.38 14.87 -35.22
C ASN A 209 -34.32 14.29 -33.79
N ALA A 210 -35.45 14.26 -33.07
CA ALA A 210 -35.54 13.66 -31.75
C ALA A 210 -35.16 12.18 -31.81
N ARG A 211 -34.31 11.76 -30.88
CA ARG A 211 -33.85 10.39 -30.75
C ARG A 211 -34.79 9.62 -29.81
N PRO A 212 -34.96 8.30 -30.03
CA PRO A 212 -35.76 7.46 -29.14
C PRO A 212 -35.27 7.45 -27.69
N ASP A 213 -33.95 7.56 -27.48
CA ASP A 213 -33.33 7.63 -26.16
C ASP A 213 -33.25 9.10 -25.68
N ILE A 214 -34.01 9.38 -24.63
CA ILE A 214 -34.18 10.71 -24.06
C ILE A 214 -33.58 10.75 -22.66
N ILE A 215 -32.76 11.76 -22.39
CA ILE A 215 -32.28 12.07 -21.03
C ILE A 215 -32.98 13.33 -20.56
N SER A 216 -33.77 13.21 -19.49
CA SER A 216 -34.40 14.36 -18.85
C SER A 216 -33.70 14.72 -17.55
N THR A 217 -33.31 15.99 -17.45
CA THR A 217 -32.82 16.65 -16.24
C THR A 217 -33.82 17.65 -15.67
N SER A 218 -35.07 17.63 -16.14
CA SER A 218 -36.16 18.44 -15.60
C SER A 218 -36.48 18.02 -14.18
N LYS A 219 -36.52 18.98 -13.25
CA LYS A 219 -36.83 18.70 -11.84
C LYS A 219 -38.28 18.31 -11.68
N SER A 220 -39.18 18.96 -12.41
CA SER A 220 -40.61 18.67 -12.35
C SER A 220 -40.96 17.31 -12.94
N ILE A 221 -40.39 16.95 -14.10
CA ILE A 221 -40.60 15.62 -14.69
C ILE A 221 -40.04 14.54 -13.76
N TYR A 222 -38.85 14.75 -13.19
CA TYR A 222 -38.26 13.80 -12.25
C TYR A 222 -39.13 13.61 -11.00
N ALA A 223 -39.64 14.70 -10.42
CA ALA A 223 -40.48 14.66 -9.22
C ALA A 223 -41.85 14.01 -9.44
N LEU A 224 -42.37 14.05 -10.67
CA LEU A 224 -43.70 13.56 -11.04
C LEU A 224 -43.65 12.27 -11.86
N ALA A 225 -42.48 11.64 -11.96
CA ALA A 225 -42.26 10.46 -12.79
C ALA A 225 -43.14 9.27 -12.39
N ASP A 226 -43.35 9.08 -11.08
CA ASP A 226 -44.20 8.00 -10.55
C ASP A 226 -45.64 8.11 -11.05
N ASN A 227 -46.13 9.34 -11.25
CA ASN A 227 -47.47 9.58 -11.78
C ASN A 227 -47.61 9.15 -13.25
N ALA A 228 -46.51 9.03 -14.00
CA ALA A 228 -46.56 8.68 -15.42
C ALA A 228 -47.05 7.24 -15.66
N GLN A 229 -47.00 6.39 -14.64
CA GLN A 229 -47.42 4.99 -14.73
C GLN A 229 -48.93 4.80 -14.47
N PRO A 230 -49.57 3.79 -15.09
CA PRO A 230 -49.03 2.89 -16.10
C PRO A 230 -48.92 3.58 -17.47
N ASP A 231 -47.81 3.36 -18.17
CA ASP A 231 -47.60 3.82 -19.56
C ASP A 231 -47.24 2.64 -20.47
N ASN A 232 -47.89 2.54 -21.62
CA ASN A 232 -47.67 1.46 -22.60
C ASN A 232 -46.88 1.89 -23.85
N ALA A 233 -46.46 3.15 -23.95
CA ALA A 233 -45.72 3.72 -25.08
C ALA A 233 -44.28 4.16 -24.73
N LEU A 234 -43.99 4.44 -23.46
CA LEU A 234 -42.68 4.87 -22.96
C LEU A 234 -42.14 3.92 -21.89
N SER A 235 -40.84 3.63 -21.99
CA SER A 235 -40.09 2.94 -20.93
C SER A 235 -39.26 3.94 -20.13
N TYR A 236 -38.99 3.63 -18.85
CA TYR A 236 -38.41 4.57 -17.90
C TYR A 236 -37.23 3.97 -17.14
N THR A 237 -36.17 4.77 -16.96
CA THR A 237 -35.06 4.48 -16.04
C THR A 237 -34.83 5.69 -15.13
N THR A 238 -35.15 5.54 -13.84
CA THR A 238 -34.89 6.60 -12.85
C THR A 238 -33.51 6.41 -12.22
N CYS A 239 -32.68 7.45 -12.28
CA CYS A 239 -31.33 7.49 -11.75
C CYS A 239 -31.23 8.50 -10.60
N SER A 240 -30.95 8.02 -9.40
CA SER A 240 -30.89 8.85 -8.19
C SER A 240 -29.53 9.51 -7.95
N ASN A 241 -28.47 9.02 -8.60
CA ASN A 241 -27.09 9.45 -8.41
C ASN A 241 -26.24 9.20 -9.67
N ALA A 242 -25.00 9.73 -9.68
CA ALA A 242 -24.08 9.59 -10.81
C ALA A 242 -23.79 8.13 -11.17
N TYR A 243 -23.63 7.25 -10.19
CA TYR A 243 -23.39 5.83 -10.46
C TYR A 243 -24.55 5.18 -11.23
N GLU A 244 -25.79 5.39 -10.78
CA GLU A 244 -26.97 4.88 -11.49
C GLU A 244 -27.12 5.52 -12.87
N PHE A 245 -26.83 6.81 -13.00
CA PHE A 245 -26.85 7.48 -14.30
C PHE A 245 -25.85 6.86 -15.27
N LEU A 246 -24.61 6.64 -14.85
CA LEU A 246 -23.58 6.05 -15.71
C LEU A 246 -23.87 4.58 -16.04
N THR A 247 -24.36 3.79 -15.09
CA THR A 247 -24.55 2.33 -15.26
C THR A 247 -25.91 1.95 -15.83
N LYS A 248 -27.00 2.48 -15.27
CA LYS A 248 -28.38 2.18 -15.68
C LYS A 248 -28.85 3.11 -16.79
N GLY A 249 -28.54 4.40 -16.71
CA GLY A 249 -28.98 5.39 -17.69
C GLY A 249 -28.17 5.36 -18.99
N LEU A 250 -26.84 5.36 -18.88
CA LEU A 250 -25.93 5.37 -20.04
C LEU A 250 -25.41 3.99 -20.46
N HIS A 251 -25.74 2.95 -19.70
CA HIS A 251 -25.32 1.56 -19.93
C HIS A 251 -23.79 1.38 -20.05
N LEU A 252 -23.00 2.20 -19.35
CA LEU A 252 -21.55 2.08 -19.35
C LEU A 252 -21.11 0.91 -18.46
N ASP A 253 -20.16 0.11 -18.96
CA ASP A 253 -19.65 -1.05 -18.25
C ASP A 253 -18.55 -0.69 -17.24
N PHE A 254 -18.92 -0.68 -15.96
CA PHE A 254 -18.00 -0.64 -14.82
C PHE A 254 -17.86 -2.01 -14.13
N GLY A 255 -18.41 -3.10 -14.68
CA GLY A 255 -18.40 -4.44 -14.07
C GLY A 255 -19.32 -4.56 -12.85
N GLU A 256 -19.02 -5.50 -11.95
CA GLU A 256 -19.83 -5.78 -10.75
C GLU A 256 -19.54 -4.84 -9.55
N ILE A 257 -19.15 -3.60 -9.83
CA ILE A 257 -18.79 -2.64 -8.78
C ILE A 257 -20.06 -2.18 -8.07
N LYS A 258 -20.13 -2.37 -6.75
CA LYS A 258 -21.28 -1.95 -5.95
C LYS A 258 -21.15 -0.49 -5.53
N TYR A 259 -22.23 0.27 -5.67
CA TYR A 259 -22.32 1.63 -5.16
C TYR A 259 -22.19 1.68 -3.64
N GLN A 260 -21.40 2.64 -3.15
CA GLN A 260 -21.29 3.03 -1.75
C GLN A 260 -21.58 4.53 -1.66
N ARG A 261 -22.35 4.94 -0.65
CA ARG A 261 -22.79 6.34 -0.51
C ARG A 261 -21.59 7.27 -0.29
N GLU A 262 -20.57 6.77 0.39
CA GLU A 262 -19.32 7.46 0.69
C GLU A 262 -18.54 7.82 -0.58
N ASP A 263 -18.73 7.05 -1.66
CA ASP A 263 -18.06 7.25 -2.95
C ASP A 263 -18.85 8.14 -3.92
N ALA A 264 -20.00 8.69 -3.52
CA ALA A 264 -20.87 9.48 -4.39
C ALA A 264 -20.12 10.61 -5.12
N GLY A 265 -19.30 11.37 -4.38
CA GLY A 265 -18.50 12.45 -4.96
C GLY A 265 -17.42 11.96 -5.93
N ASN A 266 -16.90 10.74 -5.75
CA ASN A 266 -15.96 10.14 -6.70
C ASN A 266 -16.68 9.75 -8.01
N TRP A 267 -17.89 9.21 -7.93
CA TRP A 267 -18.69 8.91 -9.13
C TRP A 267 -19.07 10.17 -9.90
N GLU A 268 -19.42 11.26 -9.22
CA GLU A 268 -19.68 12.55 -9.87
C GLU A 268 -18.42 13.11 -10.55
N LYS A 269 -17.27 13.02 -9.88
CA LYS A 269 -15.99 13.43 -10.48
C LYS A 269 -15.65 12.57 -11.70
N LEU A 270 -15.83 11.25 -11.62
CA LEU A 270 -15.63 10.35 -12.75
C LEU A 270 -16.57 10.71 -13.92
N ALA A 271 -17.85 10.97 -13.64
CA ALA A 271 -18.81 11.36 -14.66
C ALA A 271 -18.36 12.62 -15.43
N GLY A 272 -17.83 13.63 -14.73
CA GLY A 272 -17.31 14.86 -15.34
C GLY A 272 -16.05 14.67 -16.20
N GLU A 273 -15.35 13.55 -16.07
CA GLU A 273 -14.16 13.20 -16.87
C GLU A 273 -14.51 12.33 -18.10
N ILE A 274 -15.78 11.95 -18.26
CA ILE A 274 -16.24 11.06 -19.34
C ILE A 274 -16.69 11.87 -20.56
N GLU A 275 -16.07 11.58 -21.71
CA GLU A 275 -16.67 11.81 -23.03
C GLU A 275 -17.39 10.51 -23.44
N TYR A 276 -18.72 10.57 -23.58
CA TYR A 276 -19.56 9.38 -23.79
C TYR A 276 -19.17 8.56 -25.03
N LYS A 277 -18.89 9.25 -26.14
CA LYS A 277 -18.65 8.60 -27.43
C LYS A 277 -17.40 7.73 -27.38
N ASN A 278 -17.58 6.42 -27.65
CA ASN A 278 -16.51 5.41 -27.60
C ASN A 278 -15.83 5.26 -26.23
N PHE A 279 -16.51 5.64 -25.14
CA PHE A 279 -15.97 5.45 -23.80
C PHE A 279 -15.70 3.98 -23.53
N SER A 280 -14.52 3.71 -22.97
CA SER A 280 -14.16 2.42 -22.41
C SER A 280 -13.46 2.70 -21.10
N PHE A 281 -13.93 2.07 -20.02
CA PHE A 281 -13.37 2.30 -18.70
C PHE A 281 -11.87 1.95 -18.64
N GLU A 282 -11.46 0.90 -19.34
CA GLU A 282 -10.06 0.50 -19.50
C GLU A 282 -9.23 1.56 -20.24
N LYS A 283 -9.68 2.01 -21.41
CA LYS A 283 -8.95 3.03 -22.19
C LYS A 283 -8.84 4.35 -21.42
N PHE A 284 -9.90 4.75 -20.72
CA PHE A 284 -9.90 5.92 -19.86
C PHE A 284 -8.88 5.74 -18.73
N PHE A 285 -8.95 4.62 -18.01
CA PHE A 285 -8.08 4.32 -16.87
C PHE A 285 -6.60 4.35 -17.25
N ASN A 286 -6.22 3.63 -18.30
CA ASN A 286 -4.83 3.56 -18.78
C ASN A 286 -4.30 4.95 -19.17
N LYS A 287 -5.13 5.74 -19.88
CA LYS A 287 -4.79 7.13 -20.23
C LYS A 287 -4.67 8.03 -18.98
N TYR A 288 -5.54 7.85 -18.00
CA TYR A 288 -5.61 8.69 -16.80
C TYR A 288 -4.39 8.51 -15.89
N PHE A 289 -3.84 7.31 -15.80
CA PHE A 289 -2.63 6.99 -15.03
C PHE A 289 -1.33 7.01 -15.84
N ASP A 290 -1.40 7.27 -17.15
CA ASP A 290 -0.26 7.18 -18.08
C ASP A 290 0.44 5.81 -18.02
N ILE A 291 -0.36 4.74 -18.00
CA ILE A 291 0.13 3.35 -18.01
C ILE A 291 -0.35 2.64 -19.26
N PHE A 292 0.46 1.70 -19.76
CA PHE A 292 0.10 0.89 -20.93
C PHE A 292 -1.05 -0.08 -20.61
N ASP A 293 -0.91 -0.82 -19.51
CA ASP A 293 -1.91 -1.75 -18.98
C ASP A 293 -1.67 -1.99 -17.49
N LEU A 294 -2.74 -2.25 -16.74
CA LEU A 294 -2.69 -2.73 -15.36
C LEU A 294 -2.50 -4.25 -15.36
N ALA A 295 -1.32 -4.68 -15.79
CA ALA A 295 -1.04 -6.09 -16.09
C ALA A 295 -1.07 -6.99 -14.84
N ASP A 296 -0.57 -6.51 -13.71
CA ASP A 296 -0.45 -7.28 -12.47
C ASP A 296 -0.45 -6.40 -11.20
N TYR A 297 -0.30 -7.05 -10.05
CA TYR A 297 -0.27 -6.40 -8.74
C TYR A 297 0.93 -5.46 -8.55
N THR A 298 2.06 -5.67 -9.23
CA THR A 298 3.25 -4.81 -9.09
C THR A 298 2.99 -3.44 -9.68
N VAL A 299 2.31 -3.38 -10.84
CA VAL A 299 1.88 -2.13 -11.47
C VAL A 299 0.88 -1.40 -10.58
N PHE A 300 -0.07 -2.13 -9.99
CA PHE A 300 -1.02 -1.55 -9.03
C PHE A 300 -0.32 -0.93 -7.83
N VAL A 301 0.54 -1.69 -7.14
CA VAL A 301 1.23 -1.25 -5.92
C VAL A 301 2.07 -0.01 -6.22
N LYS A 302 2.87 -0.03 -7.29
CA LYS A 302 3.63 1.14 -7.73
C LYS A 302 2.74 2.36 -7.94
N THR A 303 1.67 2.21 -8.74
CA THR A 303 0.74 3.29 -9.08
C THR A 303 0.04 3.85 -7.83
N TRP A 304 -0.30 3.00 -6.87
CA TRP A 304 -0.92 3.40 -5.59
C TRP A 304 -0.01 4.32 -4.77
N PHE A 305 1.28 3.98 -4.65
CA PHE A 305 2.22 4.76 -3.85
C PHE A 305 2.70 6.03 -4.56
N GLU A 306 2.72 6.05 -5.89
CA GLU A 306 3.05 7.25 -6.70
C GLU A 306 1.92 8.30 -6.71
N ASN A 307 0.70 7.92 -6.35
CA ASN A 307 -0.46 8.81 -6.35
C ASN A 307 -1.03 8.98 -4.94
N THR A 308 -1.09 10.21 -4.43
CA THR A 308 -1.59 10.51 -3.07
C THR A 308 -3.03 10.99 -3.01
N GLU A 309 -3.59 11.40 -4.15
CA GLU A 309 -4.94 11.95 -4.25
C GLU A 309 -6.02 10.88 -4.03
N HIS A 310 -7.02 11.20 -3.20
CA HIS A 310 -8.13 10.32 -2.84
C HIS A 310 -8.84 9.74 -4.07
N PHE A 311 -9.26 10.62 -5.00
CA PHE A 311 -9.98 10.19 -6.21
C PHE A 311 -9.16 9.22 -7.06
N LYS A 312 -7.86 9.46 -7.22
CA LYS A 312 -6.97 8.56 -7.97
C LYS A 312 -6.90 7.19 -7.32
N ARG A 313 -6.73 7.12 -6.00
CA ARG A 313 -6.68 5.83 -5.29
C ARG A 313 -8.01 5.10 -5.31
N TRP A 314 -9.12 5.82 -5.19
CA TRP A 314 -10.46 5.26 -5.39
C TRP A 314 -10.62 4.68 -6.80
N LEU A 315 -10.23 5.44 -7.85
CA LEU A 315 -10.32 5.02 -9.24
C LEU A 315 -9.45 3.77 -9.50
N LEU A 316 -8.23 3.76 -8.98
CA LEU A 316 -7.30 2.64 -9.03
C LEU A 316 -7.86 1.40 -8.32
N ALA A 317 -8.40 1.55 -7.11
CA ALA A 317 -9.03 0.46 -6.38
C ALA A 317 -10.25 -0.11 -7.10
N THR A 318 -11.09 0.78 -7.62
CA THR A 318 -12.33 0.49 -8.35
C THR A 318 -12.01 -0.30 -9.62
N TYR A 319 -11.07 0.19 -10.44
CA TYR A 319 -10.67 -0.48 -11.67
C TYR A 319 -9.93 -1.81 -11.42
N TYR A 320 -9.01 -1.87 -10.45
CA TYR A 320 -8.32 -3.12 -10.09
C TYR A 320 -9.32 -4.21 -9.66
N SER A 321 -10.29 -3.86 -8.82
CA SER A 321 -11.33 -4.80 -8.36
C SER A 321 -12.18 -5.34 -9.52
N LYS A 322 -12.50 -4.51 -10.52
CA LYS A 322 -13.16 -4.92 -11.77
C LYS A 322 -12.27 -5.89 -12.55
N ARG A 323 -11.03 -5.48 -12.85
CA ARG A 323 -10.10 -6.17 -13.76
C ARG A 323 -9.75 -7.58 -13.29
N PHE A 324 -9.64 -7.79 -11.99
CA PHE A 324 -9.28 -9.07 -11.37
C PHE A 324 -10.48 -9.80 -10.74
N CYS A 325 -11.71 -9.37 -11.04
CA CYS A 325 -12.96 -9.98 -10.58
C CYS A 325 -13.00 -10.22 -9.05
N ASN A 326 -12.47 -9.27 -8.28
CA ASN A 326 -12.32 -9.36 -6.84
C ASN A 326 -11.53 -10.58 -6.31
N LYS A 327 -10.61 -11.12 -7.10
CA LYS A 327 -9.70 -12.22 -6.71
C LYS A 327 -8.31 -11.68 -6.36
N GLY A 328 -7.57 -12.41 -5.54
CA GLY A 328 -6.25 -12.01 -5.07
C GLY A 328 -6.29 -11.19 -3.78
N TYR A 329 -5.13 -11.04 -3.14
CA TYR A 329 -5.01 -10.46 -1.81
C TYR A 329 -5.41 -8.98 -1.81
N ILE A 330 -4.90 -8.19 -2.77
CA ILE A 330 -5.21 -6.76 -2.91
C ILE A 330 -6.71 -6.53 -3.03
N CYS A 331 -7.44 -7.31 -3.85
CA CYS A 331 -8.89 -7.16 -3.96
C CYS A 331 -9.60 -7.36 -2.61
N GLN A 332 -9.14 -8.29 -1.78
CA GLN A 332 -9.69 -8.48 -0.44
C GLN A 332 -9.41 -7.29 0.50
N LEU A 333 -8.22 -6.68 0.38
CA LEU A 333 -7.89 -5.46 1.11
C LEU A 333 -8.79 -4.30 0.69
N LEU A 334 -8.95 -4.10 -0.62
CA LEU A 334 -9.71 -2.99 -1.19
C LEU A 334 -11.21 -3.04 -0.83
N ARG A 335 -11.79 -4.24 -0.67
CA ARG A 335 -13.18 -4.39 -0.21
C ARG A 335 -13.45 -3.75 1.15
N LYS A 336 -12.44 -3.70 2.02
CA LYS A 336 -12.51 -3.11 3.36
C LYS A 336 -11.95 -1.68 3.41
N CYS A 337 -11.24 -1.23 2.37
CA CYS A 337 -10.67 0.10 2.28
C CYS A 337 -11.79 1.14 2.06
N ARG A 338 -11.79 2.20 2.86
CA ARG A 338 -12.80 3.27 2.80
C ARG A 338 -12.19 4.65 2.68
N LEU A 339 -11.00 4.85 3.25
CA LEU A 339 -10.31 6.14 3.26
C LEU A 339 -9.36 6.31 2.07
N TYR A 340 -9.08 5.23 1.34
CA TYR A 340 -8.19 5.19 0.18
C TYR A 340 -6.84 5.87 0.46
N ASN A 341 -6.26 5.57 1.63
CA ASN A 341 -4.99 6.14 2.06
C ASN A 341 -3.96 5.07 2.42
N ASN A 342 -2.70 5.49 2.48
CA ASN A 342 -1.58 4.58 2.74
C ASN A 342 -1.66 3.93 4.12
N GLN A 343 -2.12 4.64 5.15
CA GLN A 343 -2.17 4.09 6.51
C GLN A 343 -3.15 2.92 6.59
N GLU A 344 -4.36 3.11 6.08
CA GLU A 344 -5.39 2.07 6.05
C GLU A 344 -4.95 0.88 5.19
N PHE A 345 -4.45 1.15 3.98
CA PHE A 345 -4.04 0.09 3.05
C PHE A 345 -2.87 -0.75 3.59
N VAL A 346 -1.84 -0.11 4.15
CA VAL A 346 -0.67 -0.79 4.72
C VAL A 346 -1.03 -1.53 6.00
N SER A 347 -1.84 -0.96 6.90
CA SER A 347 -2.32 -1.68 8.08
C SER A 347 -3.16 -2.89 7.71
N ALA A 348 -4.02 -2.78 6.69
CA ALA A 348 -4.81 -3.90 6.19
C ALA A 348 -3.92 -5.00 5.58
N ALA A 349 -2.89 -4.63 4.80
CA ALA A 349 -1.91 -5.56 4.24
C ALA A 349 -1.05 -6.25 5.31
N ALA A 350 -0.76 -5.56 6.42
CA ALA A 350 -0.01 -6.16 7.52
C ALA A 350 -0.79 -7.26 8.24
N LEU A 351 -2.10 -7.07 8.44
CA LEU A 351 -2.93 -7.89 9.34
C LEU A 351 -3.88 -8.86 8.64
N SER A 352 -4.44 -8.51 7.49
CA SER A 352 -5.54 -9.31 6.91
C SER A 352 -5.08 -10.67 6.42
N VAL A 353 -3.78 -10.87 6.18
CA VAL A 353 -3.22 -12.15 5.71
C VAL A 353 -3.53 -13.29 6.67
N PHE A 354 -3.58 -13.00 7.97
CA PHE A 354 -3.82 -13.99 9.02
C PHE A 354 -5.29 -14.43 9.14
N ASP A 355 -6.19 -13.76 8.42
CA ASP A 355 -7.62 -14.08 8.42
C ASP A 355 -8.04 -14.68 7.05
N MET A 356 -7.07 -15.04 6.19
CA MET A 356 -7.32 -15.65 4.88
C MET A 356 -7.38 -17.18 4.99
N ASP A 357 -8.19 -17.81 4.14
CA ASP A 357 -8.29 -19.27 4.09
C ASP A 357 -6.99 -19.94 3.64
N ASN A 358 -6.27 -19.30 2.70
CA ASN A 358 -4.93 -19.73 2.27
C ASN A 358 -3.93 -18.56 2.33
N PRO A 359 -3.36 -18.26 3.50
CA PRO A 359 -2.49 -17.11 3.69
C PRO A 359 -1.20 -17.13 2.85
N GLU A 360 -0.67 -18.32 2.53
CA GLU A 360 0.60 -18.45 1.81
C GLU A 360 0.53 -17.92 0.38
N GLU A 361 -0.60 -18.13 -0.30
CA GLU A 361 -0.84 -17.60 -1.66
C GLU A 361 -0.86 -16.06 -1.69
N CYS A 362 -1.11 -15.42 -0.54
CA CYS A 362 -1.19 -13.96 -0.42
C CYS A 362 0.17 -13.29 -0.18
N LEU A 363 1.22 -14.06 0.13
CA LEU A 363 2.49 -13.52 0.63
C LEU A 363 3.26 -12.68 -0.40
N ASN A 364 3.14 -13.00 -1.69
CA ASN A 364 3.82 -12.24 -2.75
C ASN A 364 3.23 -10.83 -2.89
N GLU A 365 1.91 -10.73 -3.02
CA GLU A 365 1.20 -9.43 -3.05
C GLU A 365 1.46 -8.63 -1.77
N ARG A 366 1.38 -9.29 -0.61
CA ARG A 366 1.65 -8.66 0.70
C ARG A 366 3.07 -8.09 0.78
N THR A 367 4.07 -8.90 0.41
CA THR A 367 5.48 -8.50 0.45
C THR A 367 5.72 -7.29 -0.44
N GLU A 368 5.11 -7.25 -1.62
CA GLU A 368 5.25 -6.11 -2.55
C GLU A 368 4.69 -4.81 -1.95
N ILE A 369 3.50 -4.85 -1.36
CA ILE A 369 2.87 -3.70 -0.69
C ILE A 369 3.77 -3.17 0.43
N LEU A 370 4.26 -4.07 1.30
CA LEU A 370 5.05 -3.70 2.47
C LEU A 370 6.46 -3.22 2.11
N ASN A 371 7.07 -3.76 1.05
CA ASN A 371 8.31 -3.24 0.49
C ASN A 371 8.16 -1.80 0.01
N TYR A 372 7.07 -1.49 -0.71
CA TYR A 372 6.77 -0.11 -1.11
C TYR A 372 6.47 0.79 0.08
N ALA A 373 5.76 0.29 1.10
CA ALA A 373 5.54 1.03 2.34
C ALA A 373 6.86 1.42 3.02
N HIS A 374 7.81 0.48 3.10
CA HIS A 374 9.16 0.72 3.62
C HIS A 374 9.92 1.77 2.81
N LYS A 375 9.96 1.62 1.47
CA LYS A 375 10.60 2.60 0.56
C LYS A 375 10.04 4.01 0.73
N ASN A 376 8.73 4.13 0.97
CA ASN A 376 8.04 5.41 1.18
C ASN A 376 8.01 5.85 2.65
N LYS A 377 8.79 5.20 3.54
CA LYS A 377 8.93 5.54 4.97
C LYS A 377 7.61 5.54 5.75
N ILE A 378 6.65 4.71 5.34
CA ILE A 378 5.37 4.57 6.02
C ILE A 378 5.54 3.63 7.21
N ARG A 379 5.04 4.05 8.38
CA ARG A 379 5.11 3.28 9.62
C ARG A 379 3.74 2.69 9.96
N LEU A 380 3.76 1.50 10.55
CA LEU A 380 2.55 0.97 11.19
C LEU A 380 2.21 1.81 12.42
N THR A 381 0.91 1.92 12.73
CA THR A 381 0.49 2.46 14.03
C THR A 381 0.88 1.50 15.15
N ASP A 382 1.03 2.00 16.37
CA ASP A 382 1.39 1.18 17.54
C ASP A 382 0.40 0.01 17.74
N ASP A 383 -0.90 0.26 17.60
CA ASP A 383 -1.95 -0.78 17.66
C ASP A 383 -1.81 -1.84 16.56
N THR A 384 -1.51 -1.42 15.32
CA THR A 384 -1.30 -2.37 14.21
C THR A 384 -0.06 -3.22 14.47
N ASN A 385 1.02 -2.58 14.94
CA ASN A 385 2.27 -3.25 15.26
C ASN A 385 2.10 -4.27 16.39
N GLU A 386 1.40 -3.91 17.47
CA GLU A 386 1.14 -4.83 18.59
C GLU A 386 0.33 -6.06 18.14
N LYS A 387 -0.72 -5.84 17.33
CA LYS A 387 -1.53 -6.94 16.76
C LYS A 387 -0.71 -7.84 15.85
N LEU A 388 0.14 -7.27 14.99
CA LEU A 388 1.04 -8.02 14.12
C LEU A 388 1.98 -8.90 14.93
N CYS A 389 2.66 -8.31 15.94
CA CYS A 389 3.59 -9.04 16.79
C CYS A 389 2.91 -10.19 17.53
N ARG A 390 1.72 -9.95 18.10
CA ARG A 390 0.94 -10.99 18.79
C ARG A 390 0.55 -12.14 17.87
N LYS A 391 0.11 -11.84 16.64
CA LYS A 391 -0.22 -12.87 15.65
C LYS A 391 1.02 -13.67 15.24
N LEU A 392 2.16 -13.02 15.04
CA LEU A 392 3.44 -13.69 14.74
C LEU A 392 3.92 -14.60 15.88
N GLU A 393 3.81 -14.15 17.13
CA GLU A 393 4.13 -14.95 18.30
C GLU A 393 3.22 -16.17 18.43
N ASN A 394 1.91 -16.01 18.21
CA ASN A 394 0.96 -17.13 18.24
C ASN A 394 1.32 -18.19 17.18
N ILE A 395 1.57 -17.78 15.94
CA ILE A 395 2.01 -18.71 14.88
C ILE A 395 3.33 -19.39 15.24
N ALA A 396 4.28 -18.64 15.82
CA ALA A 396 5.55 -19.22 16.24
C ALA A 396 5.40 -20.31 17.31
N LEU A 397 4.40 -20.17 18.21
CA LEU A 397 4.09 -21.12 19.27
C LEU A 397 3.26 -22.31 18.77
N GLU A 398 2.31 -22.08 17.86
CA GLU A 398 1.37 -23.08 17.37
C GLU A 398 1.97 -23.88 16.19
N ASP A 399 2.55 -23.20 15.21
CA ASP A 399 3.01 -23.77 13.93
C ASP A 399 4.54 -23.76 13.75
N GLY A 400 5.25 -23.11 14.68
CA GLY A 400 6.71 -23.05 14.71
C GLY A 400 7.33 -21.78 14.11
N TYR A 401 8.56 -21.48 14.56
CA TYR A 401 9.27 -20.25 14.23
C TYR A 401 9.59 -20.09 12.74
N GLU A 402 9.95 -21.17 12.04
CA GLU A 402 10.20 -21.12 10.57
C GLU A 402 8.93 -20.77 9.79
N THR A 403 7.75 -21.21 10.26
CA THR A 403 6.45 -20.84 9.69
C THR A 403 6.16 -19.37 9.95
N ALA A 404 6.30 -18.90 11.18
CA ALA A 404 6.11 -17.50 11.53
C ALA A 404 7.02 -16.55 10.73
N MET A 405 8.28 -16.94 10.48
CA MET A 405 9.24 -16.17 9.69
C MET A 405 8.78 -15.90 8.25
N ARG A 406 7.87 -16.71 7.68
CA ARG A 406 7.29 -16.45 6.33
C ARG A 406 6.39 -15.20 6.31
N TYR A 407 5.86 -14.80 7.46
CA TYR A 407 4.95 -13.66 7.60
C TYR A 407 5.66 -12.39 8.10
N VAL A 408 6.90 -12.51 8.56
CA VAL A 408 7.72 -11.38 8.99
C VAL A 408 8.16 -10.55 7.78
N THR A 409 8.11 -9.23 7.93
CA THR A 409 8.48 -8.28 6.87
C THR A 409 9.67 -7.41 7.24
N GLY A 410 10.00 -7.31 8.53
CA GLY A 410 11.08 -6.45 9.02
C GLY A 410 10.75 -4.95 8.96
N LEU A 411 9.47 -4.60 8.78
CA LEU A 411 9.02 -3.24 8.60
C LEU A 411 8.91 -2.49 9.93
N SER A 412 8.57 -3.19 11.02
CA SER A 412 8.39 -2.59 12.34
C SER A 412 9.50 -2.95 13.34
N ASP A 413 9.60 -2.13 14.38
CA ASP A 413 10.52 -2.40 15.50
C ASP A 413 10.07 -3.60 16.32
N GLY A 414 8.76 -3.80 16.47
CA GLY A 414 8.24 -4.99 17.14
C GLY A 414 8.65 -6.29 16.44
N GLU A 415 8.60 -6.35 15.10
CA GLU A 415 9.10 -7.50 14.34
C GLU A 415 10.61 -7.71 14.56
N LYS A 416 11.39 -6.63 14.60
CA LYS A 416 12.84 -6.70 14.89
C LYS A 416 13.13 -7.22 16.29
N GLU A 417 12.35 -6.82 17.29
CA GLU A 417 12.46 -7.35 18.64
C GLU A 417 12.20 -8.86 18.68
N LEU A 418 11.16 -9.34 17.97
CA LEU A 418 10.87 -10.77 17.84
C LEU A 418 12.01 -11.53 17.17
N MET A 419 12.50 -11.02 16.03
CA MET A 419 13.62 -11.63 15.31
C MET A 419 14.89 -11.73 16.18
N ILE A 420 15.21 -10.68 16.95
CA ILE A 420 16.32 -10.73 17.92
C ILE A 420 16.09 -11.85 18.93
N ARG A 421 14.92 -11.90 19.58
CA ARG A 421 14.62 -12.93 20.58
C ARG A 421 14.67 -14.34 20.00
N TRP A 422 14.18 -14.54 18.77
CA TRP A 422 14.16 -15.85 18.13
C TRP A 422 15.56 -16.34 17.78
N VAL A 423 16.41 -15.48 17.22
CA VAL A 423 17.81 -15.82 16.94
C VAL A 423 18.57 -16.07 18.23
N ALA A 424 18.41 -15.19 19.22
CA ALA A 424 19.16 -15.27 20.46
C ALA A 424 18.87 -16.52 21.29
N ASN A 425 17.69 -17.11 21.13
CA ASN A 425 17.30 -18.38 21.76
C ASN A 425 17.51 -19.60 20.85
N GLY A 426 18.22 -19.44 19.72
CA GLY A 426 18.50 -20.54 18.79
C GLY A 426 17.26 -21.10 18.08
N ARG A 427 16.15 -20.35 18.06
CA ARG A 427 14.89 -20.76 17.41
C ARG A 427 14.91 -20.54 15.90
N VAL A 428 15.67 -19.54 15.45
CA VAL A 428 15.88 -19.19 14.04
C VAL A 428 17.38 -18.97 13.82
N PRO A 429 18.00 -19.54 12.78
CA PRO A 429 19.41 -19.29 12.51
C PRO A 429 19.61 -17.89 11.90
N ILE A 430 20.70 -17.21 12.27
CA ILE A 430 20.97 -15.81 11.90
C ILE A 430 20.97 -15.56 10.39
N ASN A 431 21.36 -16.54 9.57
CA ASN A 431 21.37 -16.44 8.11
C ASN A 431 19.98 -16.22 7.48
N LYS A 432 18.91 -16.62 8.17
CA LYS A 432 17.53 -16.34 7.73
C LYS A 432 17.19 -14.86 7.77
N LEU A 433 17.91 -14.08 8.58
CA LEU A 433 17.72 -12.63 8.70
C LEU A 433 18.46 -11.83 7.63
N ALA A 434 19.28 -12.45 6.77
CA ALA A 434 20.09 -11.74 5.79
C ALA A 434 19.27 -10.80 4.87
N LYS A 435 18.02 -11.16 4.55
CA LYS A 435 17.10 -10.33 3.76
C LYS A 435 16.16 -9.48 4.62
N LEU A 436 15.69 -10.02 5.75
CA LEU A 436 14.64 -9.41 6.58
C LEU A 436 15.17 -8.39 7.59
N TYR A 437 16.38 -8.62 8.11
CA TYR A 437 17.05 -7.71 9.03
C TYR A 437 18.57 -7.70 8.78
N PRO A 438 19.00 -7.20 7.61
CA PRO A 438 20.40 -7.26 7.18
C PRO A 438 21.36 -6.56 8.16
N GLN A 439 20.92 -5.52 8.86
CA GLN A 439 21.76 -4.82 9.83
C GLN A 439 22.17 -5.73 10.99
N LEU A 440 21.20 -6.48 11.56
CA LEU A 440 21.50 -7.44 12.63
C LEU A 440 22.33 -8.60 12.11
N TYR A 441 22.03 -9.11 10.91
CA TYR A 441 22.83 -10.16 10.26
C TYR A 441 24.31 -9.75 10.14
N ASN A 442 24.56 -8.53 9.65
CA ASN A 442 25.90 -7.98 9.47
C ASN A 442 26.62 -7.74 10.81
N TYR A 443 25.92 -7.26 11.85
CA TYR A 443 26.49 -7.13 13.20
C TYR A 443 26.97 -8.48 13.76
N MET A 444 26.20 -9.54 13.51
CA MET A 444 26.50 -10.88 14.01
C MET A 444 27.52 -11.66 13.14
N GLU A 445 28.09 -11.07 12.09
CA GLU A 445 29.19 -11.70 11.34
C GLU A 445 30.43 -11.92 12.21
N LYS A 446 31.32 -12.81 11.77
CA LYS A 446 32.57 -13.13 12.47
C LYS A 446 33.43 -11.89 12.69
N SER A 447 33.89 -11.71 13.94
CA SER A 447 34.75 -10.60 14.34
C SER A 447 36.12 -10.70 13.64
N CYS A 448 36.66 -9.55 13.25
CA CYS A 448 37.94 -9.43 12.53
C CYS A 448 38.70 -8.17 12.95
N GLY A 449 39.86 -7.91 12.33
CA GLY A 449 40.67 -6.70 12.59
C GLY A 449 42.08 -6.96 13.10
N THR A 450 42.47 -8.21 13.37
CA THR A 450 43.86 -8.60 13.67
C THR A 450 44.23 -9.91 12.99
N SER A 451 45.48 -10.01 12.54
CA SER A 451 46.09 -11.23 11.99
C SER A 451 47.16 -11.81 12.94
N ASP A 452 47.38 -11.19 14.10
CA ASP A 452 48.32 -11.69 15.11
C ASP A 452 47.70 -12.89 15.84
N ILE A 453 48.40 -14.02 15.82
CA ILE A 453 47.95 -15.27 16.45
C ILE A 453 47.77 -15.11 17.97
N HIS A 454 48.55 -14.24 18.62
CA HIS A 454 48.45 -13.98 20.05
C HIS A 454 47.23 -13.11 20.41
N GLN A 455 46.67 -12.39 19.44
CA GLN A 455 45.48 -11.55 19.60
C GLN A 455 44.20 -12.25 19.12
N LYS A 456 44.30 -13.40 18.43
CA LYS A 456 43.17 -14.11 17.82
C LYS A 456 42.04 -14.44 18.82
N TRP A 457 42.38 -14.75 20.06
CA TRP A 457 41.40 -15.04 21.12
C TRP A 457 40.40 -13.90 21.35
N VAL A 458 40.79 -12.64 21.07
CA VAL A 458 39.90 -11.48 21.18
C VAL A 458 38.76 -11.57 20.18
N LEU A 459 39.01 -12.09 18.97
CA LEU A 459 37.98 -12.23 17.95
C LEU A 459 36.94 -13.28 18.37
N ASP A 460 37.41 -14.41 18.92
CA ASP A 460 36.53 -15.46 19.47
C ASP A 460 35.74 -14.94 20.69
N TYR A 461 36.39 -14.16 21.55
CA TYR A 461 35.73 -13.48 22.67
C TYR A 461 34.65 -12.51 22.19
N MET A 462 34.91 -11.70 21.17
CA MET A 462 33.95 -10.73 20.64
C MET A 462 32.75 -11.40 19.98
N ASP A 463 32.95 -12.52 19.29
CA ASP A 463 31.84 -13.33 18.80
C ASP A 463 30.98 -13.85 19.95
N ALA A 464 31.60 -14.35 21.02
CA ALA A 464 30.88 -14.78 22.22
C ALA A 464 30.17 -13.60 22.92
N TYR A 465 30.78 -12.42 22.93
CA TYR A 465 30.22 -11.21 23.54
C TYR A 465 28.97 -10.77 22.79
N LYS A 466 29.02 -10.72 21.45
CA LYS A 466 27.86 -10.38 20.63
C LYS A 466 26.70 -11.36 20.84
N GLN A 467 26.99 -12.67 20.95
CA GLN A 467 25.96 -13.67 21.26
C GLN A 467 25.38 -13.51 22.68
N ALA A 468 26.22 -13.20 23.66
CA ALA A 468 25.80 -12.93 25.04
C ALA A 468 24.94 -11.66 25.15
N LYS A 469 25.34 -10.58 24.44
CA LYS A 469 24.59 -9.33 24.31
C LYS A 469 23.24 -9.58 23.62
N LEU A 470 23.26 -10.29 22.50
CA LEU A 470 22.05 -10.62 21.72
C LEU A 470 21.05 -11.45 22.53
N SER A 471 21.52 -12.37 23.38
CA SER A 471 20.67 -13.19 24.26
C SER A 471 20.35 -12.56 25.60
N ASN A 472 20.97 -11.41 25.90
CA ASN A 472 20.91 -10.74 27.20
C ASN A 472 21.20 -11.72 28.35
N ARG A 473 22.22 -12.57 28.17
CA ARG A 473 22.63 -13.61 29.12
C ARG A 473 24.14 -13.57 29.33
N TYR A 474 24.56 -13.74 30.58
CA TYR A 474 25.97 -13.93 30.92
C TYR A 474 26.34 -15.39 30.70
N THR A 475 26.99 -15.70 29.57
CA THR A 475 27.27 -17.08 29.14
C THR A 475 28.51 -17.65 29.81
N ASP A 476 28.60 -18.99 29.84
CA ASP A 476 29.78 -19.69 30.39
C ASP A 476 31.05 -19.35 29.60
N LEU A 477 30.98 -19.25 28.27
CA LEU A 477 32.12 -18.84 27.43
C LEU A 477 32.67 -17.47 27.83
N ILE A 478 31.79 -16.51 28.13
CA ILE A 478 32.20 -15.19 28.62
C ILE A 478 32.79 -15.29 30.02
N SER A 479 32.15 -16.04 30.92
CA SER A 479 32.67 -16.21 32.29
C SER A 479 34.07 -16.81 32.27
N THR A 480 34.26 -17.94 31.60
CA THR A 480 35.54 -18.64 31.50
C THR A 480 36.61 -17.73 30.89
N SER A 481 36.31 -17.02 29.80
CA SER A 481 37.28 -16.13 29.16
C SER A 481 37.70 -14.98 30.07
N ILE A 482 36.75 -14.35 30.78
CA ILE A 482 37.03 -13.26 31.72
C ILE A 482 37.77 -13.75 32.96
N ASP A 483 37.41 -14.92 33.48
CA ASP A 483 38.07 -15.51 34.65
C ASP A 483 39.51 -15.96 34.32
N GLU A 484 39.83 -16.25 33.06
CA GLU A 484 41.20 -16.51 32.59
C GLU A 484 41.97 -15.22 32.31
N ARG A 485 41.41 -14.32 31.49
CA ARG A 485 42.13 -13.17 30.92
C ARG A 485 42.13 -11.94 31.82
N ASN A 486 41.13 -11.81 32.67
CA ASN A 486 40.94 -10.71 33.61
C ASN A 486 40.84 -11.26 35.05
N ALA A 487 41.56 -12.36 35.33
CA ALA A 487 41.60 -12.98 36.64
C ALA A 487 42.08 -12.00 37.71
N ASN A 488 43.12 -11.23 37.37
CA ASN A 488 43.80 -10.25 38.20
C ASN A 488 44.56 -9.23 37.31
N SER A 489 45.25 -8.27 37.92
CA SER A 489 45.99 -7.23 37.18
C SER A 489 47.12 -7.77 36.30
N VAL A 490 47.74 -8.90 36.67
CA VAL A 490 48.85 -9.49 35.91
C VAL A 490 48.35 -10.11 34.61
N THR A 491 47.33 -10.95 34.70
CA THR A 491 46.69 -11.59 33.53
C THR A 491 46.10 -10.56 32.58
N PHE A 492 45.43 -9.54 33.11
CA PHE A 492 44.91 -8.42 32.32
C PHE A 492 46.03 -7.67 31.59
N ASN A 493 47.06 -7.22 32.30
CA ASN A 493 48.15 -6.46 31.70
C ASN A 493 48.94 -7.26 30.65
N SER A 494 49.00 -8.59 30.78
CA SER A 494 49.67 -9.48 29.82
C SER A 494 49.08 -9.37 28.41
N TRP A 495 47.76 -9.31 28.28
CA TRP A 495 47.11 -9.17 26.98
C TRP A 495 46.84 -7.71 26.62
N TYR A 496 46.45 -6.87 27.58
CA TYR A 496 46.13 -5.47 27.34
C TYR A 496 47.32 -4.73 26.72
N ASN A 497 48.55 -4.99 27.18
CA ASN A 497 49.75 -4.36 26.63
C ASN A 497 50.23 -4.95 25.29
N GLN A 498 49.59 -5.99 24.76
CA GLN A 498 49.85 -6.48 23.39
C GLN A 498 49.24 -5.54 22.34
N PHE A 499 48.29 -4.70 22.73
CA PHE A 499 47.67 -3.71 21.87
C PHE A 499 48.31 -2.33 22.08
N SER A 500 48.48 -1.60 20.98
CA SER A 500 48.93 -0.21 21.00
C SER A 500 47.73 0.74 21.16
N THR A 501 47.96 1.95 21.68
CA THR A 501 46.92 2.97 21.70
C THR A 501 46.65 3.50 20.29
N VAL A 502 45.46 4.08 20.07
CA VAL A 502 45.10 4.72 18.79
C VAL A 502 46.15 5.73 18.38
N ARG A 503 46.60 6.56 19.33
CA ARG A 503 47.65 7.53 19.11
C ARG A 503 48.95 6.91 18.63
N THR A 504 49.35 5.78 19.23
CA THR A 504 50.61 5.11 18.87
C THR A 504 50.54 4.55 17.45
N LEU A 505 49.42 3.93 17.06
CA LEU A 505 49.25 3.31 15.74
C LEU A 505 49.14 4.34 14.62
N LEU A 506 48.53 5.50 14.89
CA LEU A 506 48.33 6.56 13.90
C LEU A 506 49.40 7.66 13.95
N ASN A 507 50.35 7.57 14.88
CA ASN A 507 51.43 8.55 14.99
C ASN A 507 52.25 8.60 13.70
N GLY A 508 52.35 9.77 13.07
CA GLY A 508 53.10 9.97 11.84
C GLY A 508 52.39 9.54 10.54
N ARG A 509 51.12 9.09 10.60
CA ARG A 509 50.28 8.79 9.42
C ARG A 509 49.83 10.08 8.72
N LYS A 510 50.73 10.69 7.95
CA LYS A 510 50.45 11.91 7.17
C LYS A 510 49.52 11.69 5.97
N ASP A 511 49.28 10.43 5.61
CA ASP A 511 48.36 10.05 4.55
C ASP A 511 46.89 10.07 4.99
N VAL A 512 46.60 10.13 6.30
CA VAL A 512 45.24 10.30 6.82
C VAL A 512 44.95 11.80 6.95
N GLU A 513 43.96 12.28 6.20
CA GLU A 513 43.62 13.70 6.11
C GLU A 513 42.60 14.15 7.15
N VAL A 514 41.69 13.27 7.57
CA VAL A 514 40.62 13.59 8.52
C VAL A 514 40.41 12.44 9.51
N PHE A 515 40.25 12.79 10.78
CA PHE A 515 39.90 11.86 11.85
C PHE A 515 38.48 12.12 12.32
N TYR A 516 37.65 11.09 12.26
CA TYR A 516 36.29 11.06 12.80
C TYR A 516 36.26 10.21 14.05
N TRP A 517 35.57 10.69 15.08
CA TRP A 517 35.44 10.03 16.36
C TRP A 517 34.00 9.59 16.58
N ILE A 518 33.80 8.30 16.87
CA ILE A 518 32.52 7.79 17.36
C ILE A 518 32.69 7.45 18.83
N ASP A 519 31.92 8.13 19.67
CA ASP A 519 31.95 8.04 21.14
C ASP A 519 31.28 6.74 21.61
N GLY A 520 32.03 5.89 22.33
CA GLY A 520 31.56 4.58 22.81
C GLY A 520 31.58 3.43 21.80
N LEU A 521 32.39 3.50 20.74
CA LEU A 521 32.47 2.47 19.69
C LEU A 521 33.52 1.39 20.00
N GLY A 522 33.04 0.19 20.37
CA GLY A 522 33.87 -1.01 20.55
C GLY A 522 34.19 -1.76 19.25
N ILE A 523 35.11 -2.73 19.32
CA ILE A 523 35.48 -3.56 18.16
C ILE A 523 34.40 -4.56 17.73
N ASP A 524 33.35 -4.78 18.53
CA ASP A 524 32.21 -5.62 18.16
C ASP A 524 31.46 -5.09 16.92
N TRP A 525 31.55 -3.78 16.66
CA TRP A 525 30.93 -3.12 15.51
C TRP A 525 31.69 -3.26 14.20
N ILE A 526 32.95 -3.74 14.22
CA ILE A 526 33.80 -3.82 13.02
C ILE A 526 33.07 -4.51 11.84
N PRO A 527 32.49 -5.72 11.98
CA PRO A 527 31.87 -6.40 10.85
C PRO A 527 30.69 -5.63 10.25
N PHE A 528 29.87 -4.99 11.10
CA PHE A 528 28.76 -4.17 10.64
C PHE A 528 29.22 -2.97 9.80
N ILE A 529 30.23 -2.24 10.28
CA ILE A 529 30.76 -1.07 9.59
C ILE A 529 31.39 -1.47 8.25
N MET A 530 32.11 -2.60 8.20
CA MET A 530 32.67 -3.12 6.94
C MET A 530 31.61 -3.35 5.88
N ARG A 531 30.50 -4.01 6.24
CA ARG A 531 29.39 -4.27 5.32
C ARG A 531 28.65 -3.01 4.90
N LEU A 532 28.54 -2.04 5.80
CA LEU A 532 27.94 -0.76 5.49
C LEU A 532 28.78 0.02 4.47
N VAL A 533 30.09 0.11 4.68
CA VAL A 533 31.03 0.76 3.75
C VAL A 533 31.06 0.05 2.38
N GLU A 534 30.95 -1.28 2.36
CA GLU A 534 30.94 -2.06 1.11
C GLU A 534 29.80 -1.66 0.16
N GLN A 535 28.69 -1.13 0.66
CA GLN A 535 27.57 -0.61 -0.15
C GLN A 535 27.96 0.61 -0.99
N TYR A 536 29.02 1.33 -0.61
CA TYR A 536 29.47 2.57 -1.23
C TYR A 536 30.66 2.40 -2.18
N LYS A 537 31.04 1.14 -2.50
CA LYS A 537 32.13 0.85 -3.44
C LYS A 537 31.91 1.46 -4.83
N SER A 538 30.66 1.48 -5.30
CA SER A 538 30.30 2.10 -6.59
C SER A 538 30.42 3.63 -6.59
N GLU A 539 30.41 4.24 -5.41
CA GLU A 539 30.61 5.68 -5.20
C GLU A 539 32.10 6.02 -5.01
N GLY A 540 32.99 5.03 -5.19
CA GLY A 540 34.44 5.21 -5.08
C GLY A 540 34.97 5.19 -3.66
N ILE A 541 34.20 4.70 -2.68
CA ILE A 541 34.61 4.63 -1.27
C ILE A 541 35.07 3.21 -0.95
N PHE A 542 36.32 3.09 -0.52
CA PHE A 542 36.95 1.80 -0.22
C PHE A 542 37.39 1.74 1.24
N LEU A 543 37.17 0.58 1.85
CA LEU A 543 37.78 0.19 3.09
C LEU A 543 39.23 -0.24 2.80
N ASN A 544 40.21 0.45 3.38
CA ASN A 544 41.63 0.21 3.11
C ASN A 544 42.34 -0.53 4.23
N GLU A 545 42.05 -0.20 5.49
CA GLU A 545 42.72 -0.79 6.66
C GLU A 545 41.76 -0.87 7.84
N ILE A 546 41.89 -1.92 8.66
CA ILE A 546 41.29 -2.03 9.99
C ILE A 546 42.40 -2.32 10.97
N MET A 547 42.36 -1.74 12.15
CA MET A 547 43.27 -2.08 13.24
C MET A 547 42.49 -2.13 14.55
N ILE A 548 42.99 -2.92 15.49
CA ILE A 548 42.50 -2.94 16.87
C ILE A 548 43.50 -2.20 17.74
N ALA A 549 43.01 -1.22 18.48
CA ALA A 549 43.78 -0.46 19.45
C ALA A 549 43.20 -0.65 20.86
N ARG A 550 43.96 -0.22 21.87
CA ARG A 550 43.45 -0.11 23.25
C ARG A 550 43.18 1.35 23.64
N SER A 551 42.13 1.54 24.43
CA SER A 551 41.90 2.76 25.21
C SER A 551 42.88 2.84 26.39
N LEU A 552 43.10 4.03 26.91
CA LEU A 552 43.67 4.28 28.24
C LEU A 552 42.67 3.90 29.33
N LEU A 553 43.19 3.64 30.54
CA LEU A 553 42.39 3.42 31.74
C LEU A 553 42.28 4.70 32.60
N PRO A 554 41.13 4.96 33.25
CA PRO A 554 39.85 4.27 33.03
C PRO A 554 39.37 4.49 31.59
N SER A 555 38.66 3.52 31.03
CA SER A 555 38.09 3.56 29.66
C SER A 555 36.92 4.53 29.57
N LYS A 556 37.19 5.81 29.78
CA LYS A 556 36.21 6.91 29.73
C LYS A 556 36.66 8.02 28.81
N THR A 557 35.69 8.77 28.31
CA THR A 557 35.87 9.84 27.34
C THR A 557 36.87 10.90 27.79
N GLU A 558 36.82 11.35 29.05
CA GLU A 558 37.72 12.42 29.54
C GLU A 558 39.21 12.05 29.43
N ASN A 559 39.56 10.79 29.67
CA ASN A 559 40.93 10.29 29.54
C ASN A 559 41.32 10.12 28.06
N ASN A 560 40.46 9.47 27.30
CA ASN A 560 40.79 9.00 25.95
C ASN A 560 40.67 10.09 24.89
N LYS A 561 39.62 10.93 24.94
CA LYS A 561 39.48 12.09 24.05
C LYS A 561 40.68 13.03 24.14
N THR A 562 41.21 13.25 25.35
CA THR A 562 42.40 14.06 25.57
C THR A 562 43.64 13.47 24.88
N ASP A 563 43.76 12.14 24.80
CA ASP A 563 44.85 11.50 24.08
C ASP A 563 44.62 11.52 22.55
N LEU A 564 43.39 11.33 22.09
CA LEU A 564 43.02 11.40 20.67
C LEU A 564 43.22 12.79 20.08
N LEU A 565 42.91 13.85 20.83
CA LEU A 565 43.12 15.24 20.39
C LEU A 565 44.58 15.57 20.10
N LYS A 566 45.54 14.78 20.61
CA LYS A 566 46.97 14.93 20.29
C LYS A 566 47.34 14.37 18.91
N LEU A 567 46.47 13.59 18.26
CA LEU A 567 46.63 13.16 16.87
C LEU A 567 46.28 14.26 15.87
N THR A 568 45.50 15.25 16.30
CA THR A 568 45.01 16.34 15.45
C THR A 568 45.52 17.68 15.98
N ASN A 569 45.24 18.77 15.26
CA ASN A 569 45.56 20.14 15.72
C ASN A 569 44.56 20.64 16.78
N GLY A 570 44.02 19.76 17.64
CA GLY A 570 43.04 20.08 18.66
C GLY A 570 41.58 20.03 18.22
N GLU A 571 41.30 19.64 16.97
CA GLU A 571 39.94 19.44 16.44
C GLU A 571 39.68 17.96 16.16
N LEU A 572 38.56 17.42 16.66
CA LEU A 572 38.15 16.03 16.44
C LEU A 572 36.64 15.99 16.21
N SER A 573 36.23 15.56 15.02
CA SER A 573 34.82 15.56 14.62
C SER A 573 34.09 14.38 15.25
N LYS A 574 33.23 14.63 16.25
CA LYS A 574 32.37 13.60 16.86
C LYS A 574 31.20 13.30 15.93
N LYS A 575 30.93 12.01 15.68
CA LYS A 575 29.80 11.50 14.89
C LYS A 575 29.11 10.37 15.66
N GLY A 576 27.78 10.43 15.77
CA GLY A 576 27.04 9.53 16.65
C GLY A 576 27.31 9.74 18.15
N ASP A 577 26.56 9.02 18.98
CA ASP A 577 26.65 9.14 20.45
C ASP A 577 26.17 7.83 21.12
N LEU A 578 26.98 6.77 21.03
CA LEU A 578 26.64 5.50 21.70
C LEU A 578 26.74 5.64 23.21
N ASP A 579 27.74 6.35 23.72
CA ASP A 579 27.91 6.58 25.16
C ASP A 579 26.69 7.30 25.78
N GLY A 580 26.29 8.43 25.19
CA GLY A 580 25.09 9.16 25.63
C GLY A 580 23.80 8.35 25.54
N PHE A 581 23.71 7.40 24.61
CA PHE A 581 22.60 6.45 24.53
C PHE A 581 22.68 5.35 25.59
N ALA A 582 23.86 4.77 25.82
CA ALA A 582 24.08 3.65 26.74
C ALA A 582 23.70 3.98 28.19
N HIS A 583 23.85 5.25 28.59
CA HIS A 583 23.41 5.75 29.89
C HIS A 583 21.89 5.90 30.03
N LYS A 584 21.13 5.85 28.92
CA LYS A 584 19.66 5.80 28.95
C LYS A 584 19.22 4.37 29.26
N CYS A 585 18.35 4.21 30.24
CA CYS A 585 17.75 2.91 30.54
C CYS A 585 16.79 2.52 29.39
N THR A 586 17.21 1.56 28.56
CA THR A 586 16.44 1.04 27.43
C THR A 586 16.36 -0.48 27.52
N PHE A 587 15.16 -1.03 27.52
CA PHE A 587 14.98 -2.46 27.77
C PHE A 587 15.50 -3.34 26.62
N TYR A 588 15.94 -4.55 26.96
CA TYR A 588 16.23 -5.58 25.98
C TYR A 588 14.95 -6.01 25.23
N PRO A 589 14.96 -6.19 23.90
CA PRO A 589 16.09 -6.06 22.97
C PRO A 589 16.18 -4.70 22.25
N GLN A 590 15.41 -3.70 22.66
CA GLN A 590 15.31 -2.40 21.98
C GLN A 590 16.65 -1.66 21.88
N TYR A 591 17.49 -1.74 22.93
CA TYR A 591 18.79 -1.08 22.90
C TYR A 591 19.67 -1.53 21.73
N ILE A 592 19.59 -2.80 21.32
CA ILE A 592 20.36 -3.35 20.20
C ILE A 592 19.92 -2.69 18.88
N ILE A 593 18.59 -2.55 18.70
CA ILE A 593 18.01 -1.93 17.50
C ILE A 593 18.47 -0.47 17.40
N GLU A 594 18.48 0.25 18.51
CA GLU A 594 18.84 1.67 18.53
C GLU A 594 20.35 1.89 18.39
N GLU A 595 21.20 1.08 19.03
CA GLU A 595 22.64 1.14 18.82
C GLU A 595 23.02 0.90 17.34
N ILE A 596 22.40 -0.09 16.69
CA ILE A 596 22.59 -0.35 15.26
C ILE A 596 22.26 0.91 14.44
N ARG A 597 21.16 1.60 14.75
CA ARG A 597 20.78 2.85 14.06
C ARG A 597 21.77 3.97 14.29
N ILE A 598 22.25 4.13 15.53
CA ILE A 598 23.23 5.16 15.88
C ILE A 598 24.52 4.95 15.09
N VAL A 599 25.03 3.71 15.06
CA VAL A 599 26.25 3.38 14.29
C VAL A 599 26.02 3.55 12.80
N GLU A 600 24.89 3.06 12.27
CA GLU A 600 24.57 3.20 10.85
C GLU A 600 24.51 4.68 10.43
N SER A 601 23.80 5.51 11.20
CA SER A 601 23.67 6.94 10.94
C SER A 601 25.03 7.64 11.01
N ALA A 602 25.84 7.35 12.02
CA ALA A 602 27.16 7.96 12.18
C ALA A 602 28.09 7.62 11.01
N VAL A 603 28.12 6.36 10.57
CA VAL A 603 28.97 5.94 9.44
C VAL A 603 28.46 6.51 8.13
N ARG A 604 27.15 6.54 7.88
CA ARG A 604 26.57 7.16 6.67
C ARG A 604 26.85 8.66 6.61
N GLU A 605 26.81 9.35 7.75
CA GLU A 605 27.17 10.77 7.86
C GLU A 605 28.65 10.99 7.51
N ILE A 606 29.56 10.20 8.10
CA ILE A 606 31.00 10.22 7.80
C ILE A 606 31.25 10.00 6.29
N ILE A 607 30.57 9.01 5.70
CA ILE A 607 30.65 8.69 4.28
C ILE A 607 30.15 9.85 3.41
N SER A 608 29.04 10.50 3.78
CA SER A 608 28.50 11.64 3.01
C SER A 608 29.41 12.86 3.03
N GLU A 609 30.22 13.03 4.08
CA GLU A 609 31.22 14.10 4.21
C GLU A 609 32.57 13.73 3.55
N HIS A 610 32.72 12.48 3.10
CA HIS A 610 33.93 11.96 2.48
C HIS A 610 34.05 12.37 1.01
N ALA A 611 34.56 13.57 0.75
CA ALA A 611 34.88 14.00 -0.62
C ALA A 611 36.33 13.65 -1.00
N GLY A 612 36.57 12.42 -1.45
CA GLY A 612 37.83 12.00 -2.09
C GLY A 612 39.05 11.85 -1.18
N LYS A 613 38.92 12.15 0.12
CA LYS A 613 40.00 12.15 1.12
C LYS A 613 40.35 10.74 1.61
N LYS A 614 41.48 10.55 2.28
CA LYS A 614 41.71 9.37 3.14
C LYS A 614 41.38 9.72 4.59
N ILE A 615 40.48 8.98 5.21
CA ILE A 615 39.97 9.27 6.56
C ILE A 615 40.17 8.10 7.52
N ALA A 616 40.19 8.37 8.82
CA ALA A 616 40.18 7.36 9.87
C ALA A 616 38.96 7.55 10.79
N ILE A 617 38.17 6.49 10.97
CA ILE A 617 37.16 6.40 12.02
C ILE A 617 37.84 5.76 13.24
N ILE A 618 37.82 6.47 14.36
CA ILE A 618 38.46 6.07 15.62
C ILE A 618 37.47 6.15 16.78
N SER A 619 37.80 5.49 17.88
CA SER A 619 37.03 5.58 19.12
C SER A 619 37.91 5.75 20.35
N ASP A 620 37.29 6.22 21.42
CA ASP A 620 37.89 6.53 22.71
C ASP A 620 37.70 5.39 23.72
N HIS A 621 36.56 4.70 23.69
CA HIS A 621 36.30 3.46 24.42
C HIS A 621 35.14 2.69 23.76
N GLY A 622 34.93 1.44 24.14
CA GLY A 622 33.71 0.69 23.85
C GLY A 622 32.74 0.64 25.03
N LEU A 623 31.73 -0.21 24.94
CA LEU A 623 30.63 -0.33 25.90
C LEU A 623 30.36 -1.79 26.25
N SER A 624 30.04 -2.05 27.52
CA SER A 624 29.61 -3.36 28.00
C SER A 624 28.17 -3.35 28.47
N TYR A 625 27.35 -4.17 27.82
CA TYR A 625 25.97 -4.50 28.27
C TYR A 625 25.91 -5.77 29.11
N LEU A 626 27.01 -6.48 29.33
CA LEU A 626 27.02 -7.70 30.17
C LEU A 626 27.22 -7.37 31.65
N SER A 627 27.73 -6.19 31.97
CA SER A 627 27.95 -5.75 33.35
C SER A 627 26.63 -5.54 34.13
N GLN A 628 25.53 -5.16 33.48
CA GLN A 628 24.18 -5.14 34.09
C GLN A 628 23.70 -6.53 34.54
N LEU A 629 24.21 -7.61 33.95
CA LEU A 629 23.83 -8.98 34.29
C LEU A 629 24.60 -9.51 35.51
N ARG A 630 25.48 -8.70 36.11
CA ARG A 630 26.36 -9.11 37.21
C ARG A 630 26.07 -8.30 38.47
N THR A 631 26.28 -8.93 39.61
CA THR A 631 26.16 -8.28 40.91
C THR A 631 27.29 -7.26 41.11
N GLY A 632 27.01 -6.23 41.90
CA GLY A 632 28.04 -5.31 42.38
C GLY A 632 28.81 -5.90 43.56
N TYR A 633 30.10 -5.60 43.65
CA TYR A 633 30.95 -5.98 44.77
C TYR A 633 30.66 -5.19 46.06
N ASN A 634 29.99 -4.04 45.95
CA ASN A 634 29.64 -3.16 47.07
C ASN A 634 30.85 -2.80 47.96
N LEU A 635 31.97 -2.43 47.34
CA LEU A 635 33.18 -2.07 48.07
C LEU A 635 32.95 -0.82 48.94
N GLY A 636 33.39 -0.88 50.19
CA GLY A 636 33.33 0.26 51.11
C GLY A 636 34.46 1.26 50.89
N GLY A 637 34.21 2.55 51.17
CA GLY A 637 35.24 3.59 51.20
C GLY A 637 35.70 4.09 49.82
N ILE A 638 34.91 3.84 48.77
CA ILE A 638 35.13 4.34 47.41
C ILE A 638 34.03 5.32 46.98
N LYS A 639 34.36 6.25 46.08
CA LYS A 639 33.39 7.05 45.32
C LYS A 639 33.27 6.42 43.94
N SER A 640 32.10 5.82 43.69
CA SER A 640 31.77 5.20 42.39
C SER A 640 31.75 6.24 41.27
N ASP A 641 32.19 5.84 40.08
CA ASP A 641 32.11 6.57 38.83
C ASP A 641 31.67 5.60 37.71
N HIS A 642 30.96 6.08 36.68
CA HIS A 642 30.44 5.27 35.58
C HIS A 642 29.81 3.93 36.03
N TYR A 643 28.81 4.01 36.91
CA TYR A 643 28.12 2.85 37.51
C TYR A 643 29.02 1.84 38.25
N GLY A 644 30.19 2.29 38.70
CA GLY A 644 31.15 1.50 39.47
C GLY A 644 32.05 0.63 38.61
N ARG A 645 32.09 0.87 37.29
CA ARG A 645 33.14 0.32 36.44
C ARG A 645 34.51 0.89 36.81
N CYS A 646 34.56 2.14 37.25
CA CYS A 646 35.72 2.71 37.96
C CYS A 646 35.29 3.42 39.25
N ALA A 647 36.26 3.67 40.14
CA ALA A 647 36.01 4.38 41.38
C ALA A 647 37.28 5.05 41.92
N ILE A 648 37.10 6.06 42.77
CA ILE A 648 38.20 6.72 43.49
C ILE A 648 38.13 6.35 44.97
N ARG A 649 39.22 5.85 45.53
CA ARG A 649 39.33 5.57 46.98
C ARG A 649 39.22 6.87 47.78
N LYS A 650 38.30 6.93 48.75
CA LYS A 650 38.13 8.09 49.65
C LYS A 650 38.67 7.87 51.06
N ILE A 651 38.69 6.63 51.53
CA ILE A 651 39.11 6.27 52.89
C ILE A 651 40.03 5.04 52.82
N GLY A 652 41.25 5.14 53.35
CA GLY A 652 42.26 4.07 53.34
C GLY A 652 43.14 4.06 52.09
N THR A 653 44.05 3.08 52.00
CA THR A 653 44.91 2.84 50.83
C THR A 653 44.36 1.69 49.99
N ASN A 654 44.54 1.75 48.67
CA ASN A 654 44.22 0.61 47.81
C ASN A 654 45.22 -0.52 48.06
N THR A 655 44.71 -1.75 48.20
CA THR A 655 45.51 -2.97 48.29
C THR A 655 45.30 -3.79 47.02
N GLN A 656 46.26 -4.65 46.66
CA GLN A 656 46.04 -5.57 45.54
C GLN A 656 44.85 -6.49 45.82
N ASP A 657 44.00 -6.67 44.82
CA ASP A 657 42.80 -7.51 44.85
C ASP A 657 42.51 -7.98 43.42
N ASP A 658 41.97 -9.18 43.27
CA ASP A 658 41.65 -9.78 41.96
C ASP A 658 40.40 -9.15 41.31
N LYS A 659 39.68 -8.28 42.02
CA LYS A 659 38.48 -7.59 41.53
C LYS A 659 38.77 -6.34 40.70
N TYR A 660 39.91 -5.67 40.95
CA TYR A 660 40.22 -4.38 40.34
C TYR A 660 41.71 -4.17 40.11
N ILE A 661 42.03 -3.29 39.16
CA ILE A 661 43.38 -2.76 38.96
C ILE A 661 43.49 -1.37 39.58
N ILE A 662 44.63 -1.08 40.21
CA ILE A 662 44.98 0.23 40.76
C ILE A 662 45.79 0.98 39.69
N LEU A 663 45.39 2.21 39.38
CA LEU A 663 46.09 3.04 38.39
C LEU A 663 47.30 3.78 38.99
N ASP A 664 48.08 4.43 38.14
CA ASP A 664 49.35 5.09 38.51
C ASP A 664 49.19 6.20 39.56
N ASP A 665 48.02 6.84 39.62
CA ASP A 665 47.68 7.83 40.65
C ASP A 665 47.49 7.22 42.06
N ARG A 666 47.51 5.88 42.16
CA ARG A 666 47.30 5.06 43.36
C ARG A 666 45.94 5.22 44.05
N GLN A 667 45.04 6.04 43.50
CA GLN A 667 43.72 6.33 44.08
C GLN A 667 42.58 5.74 43.25
N THR A 668 42.73 5.77 41.94
CA THR A 668 41.73 5.29 40.98
C THR A 668 41.86 3.78 40.81
N ILE A 669 40.72 3.12 40.86
CA ILE A 669 40.59 1.68 40.62
C ILE A 669 39.59 1.42 39.49
N CYS A 670 39.88 0.43 38.65
CA CYS A 670 39.00 -0.01 37.56
C CYS A 670 38.63 -1.48 37.74
N SER A 671 37.37 -1.83 37.52
CA SER A 671 36.91 -3.21 37.63
C SER A 671 37.55 -4.09 36.56
N LEU A 672 38.16 -5.19 36.98
CA LEU A 672 38.78 -6.14 36.06
C LEU A 672 37.74 -6.95 35.28
N ARG A 673 36.60 -7.25 35.89
CA ARG A 673 35.56 -8.12 35.31
C ARG A 673 34.26 -7.34 35.11
N HIS A 674 33.22 -7.97 34.58
CA HIS A 674 31.91 -7.36 34.37
C HIS A 674 31.18 -6.92 35.66
N ASN A 675 31.59 -7.40 36.83
CA ASN A 675 31.03 -6.95 38.11
C ASN A 675 31.34 -5.47 38.36
N SER A 676 30.37 -4.69 38.84
CA SER A 676 30.61 -3.32 39.33
C SER A 676 31.37 -3.34 40.66
N LEU A 677 32.23 -2.35 40.90
CA LEU A 677 32.89 -2.11 42.19
C LEU A 677 31.91 -1.62 43.26
N ALA A 678 30.81 -1.01 42.84
CA ALA A 678 29.77 -0.47 43.70
C ALA A 678 28.52 -1.38 43.68
N GLY A 679 27.33 -0.79 43.58
CA GLY A 679 26.07 -1.53 43.44
C GLY A 679 25.89 -2.16 42.06
N LYS A 680 24.84 -3.00 41.91
CA LYS A 680 24.46 -3.58 40.62
C LYS A 680 24.15 -2.44 39.62
N ILE A 681 24.60 -2.61 38.38
CA ILE A 681 24.23 -1.71 37.28
C ILE A 681 22.76 -1.97 36.92
N PRO A 682 21.94 -0.92 36.70
CA PRO A 682 20.55 -1.08 36.28
C PRO A 682 20.39 -1.91 35.01
N ASP A 683 19.29 -2.67 34.92
CA ASP A 683 18.97 -3.42 33.71
C ASP A 683 18.66 -2.44 32.55
N GLY A 684 19.08 -2.78 31.33
CA GLY A 684 18.91 -1.96 30.14
C GLY A 684 19.93 -0.82 29.97
N GLN A 685 21.03 -0.82 30.74
CA GLN A 685 22.10 0.17 30.61
C GLN A 685 23.40 -0.46 30.12
N GLY A 686 24.04 0.21 29.15
CA GLY A 686 25.43 -0.02 28.80
C GLY A 686 26.33 0.79 29.74
N CYS A 687 27.56 0.34 29.93
CA CYS A 687 28.51 1.03 30.79
C CYS A 687 29.95 0.89 30.27
N HIS A 688 30.83 1.75 30.77
CA HIS A 688 32.25 1.76 30.44
C HIS A 688 33.07 2.25 31.65
N GLY A 689 34.41 2.31 31.52
CA GLY A 689 35.34 2.74 32.56
C GLY A 689 36.12 1.60 33.22
N GLY A 690 35.75 0.35 32.94
CA GLY A 690 36.40 -0.86 33.43
C GLY A 690 37.45 -1.42 32.47
N CYS A 691 37.76 -2.72 32.63
CA CYS A 691 38.86 -3.38 31.92
C CYS A 691 38.43 -4.54 31.01
N THR A 692 37.13 -4.76 30.78
CA THR A 692 36.71 -5.87 29.89
C THR A 692 37.11 -5.58 28.44
N PRO A 693 37.36 -6.61 27.62
CA PRO A 693 37.83 -6.41 26.25
C PRO A 693 36.91 -5.49 25.42
N GLU A 694 35.60 -5.58 25.58
CA GLU A 694 34.64 -4.74 24.85
C GLU A 694 34.61 -3.28 25.32
N GLU A 695 35.08 -2.97 26.52
CA GLU A 695 35.24 -1.60 27.00
C GLU A 695 36.55 -0.98 26.50
N VAL A 696 37.65 -1.76 26.50
CA VAL A 696 39.00 -1.21 26.29
C VAL A 696 39.54 -1.38 24.88
N LEU A 697 39.00 -2.28 24.06
CA LEU A 697 39.45 -2.47 22.68
C LEU A 697 38.56 -1.66 21.72
N VAL A 698 39.20 -0.79 20.94
CA VAL A 698 38.54 0.15 20.04
C VAL A 698 39.03 -0.03 18.60
N PRO A 699 38.15 0.19 17.60
CA PRO A 699 38.51 0.04 16.21
C PRO A 699 39.22 1.29 15.67
N ILE A 700 40.09 1.08 14.70
CA ILE A 700 40.57 2.09 13.76
C ILE A 700 40.18 1.60 12.37
N ILE A 701 39.38 2.37 11.64
CA ILE A 701 38.88 2.01 10.30
C ILE A 701 39.31 3.10 9.33
N ILE A 702 40.11 2.73 8.33
CA ILE A 702 40.64 3.68 7.35
C ILE A 702 39.91 3.51 6.02
N LEU A 703 39.31 4.60 5.55
CA LEU A 703 38.57 4.67 4.30
C LEU A 703 39.26 5.63 3.33
N SER A 704 39.26 5.33 2.03
CA SER A 704 39.77 6.25 1.01
C SER A 704 39.10 6.08 -0.34
N SER A 705 39.36 7.05 -1.23
CA SER A 705 38.96 7.02 -2.64
C SER A 705 39.80 6.08 -3.51
N GLN A 706 40.90 5.55 -2.96
CA GLN A 706 41.82 4.67 -3.68
C GLN A 706 41.64 3.23 -3.23
N ARG A 707 41.33 2.36 -4.17
CA ARG A 707 41.35 0.91 -3.93
C ARG A 707 42.79 0.48 -3.67
N GLN A 708 43.06 -0.18 -2.54
CA GLN A 708 44.34 -0.88 -2.40
C GLN A 708 44.36 -2.08 -3.37
N PRO A 709 45.42 -2.24 -4.19
CA PRO A 709 45.58 -3.46 -4.98
C PRO A 709 45.87 -4.63 -4.05
N SER A 710 45.05 -5.68 -4.12
CA SER A 710 45.31 -6.93 -3.40
C SER A 710 46.09 -7.89 -4.30
N GLU A 711 47.35 -8.15 -3.99
CA GLU A 711 48.16 -9.20 -4.64
C GLU A 711 48.14 -10.47 -3.79
N TYR A 712 47.26 -11.43 -4.14
CA TYR A 712 47.23 -12.72 -3.47
C TYR A 712 48.13 -13.74 -4.16
N SER A 713 48.74 -14.61 -3.36
CA SER A 713 49.40 -15.83 -3.84
C SER A 713 48.79 -17.01 -3.10
N ILE A 714 48.01 -17.83 -3.81
CA ILE A 714 47.33 -19.01 -3.26
C ILE A 714 47.92 -20.27 -3.90
N SER A 715 48.34 -21.22 -3.07
CA SER A 715 48.76 -22.54 -3.51
C SER A 715 48.16 -23.63 -2.61
N LEU A 716 47.58 -24.65 -3.22
CA LEU A 716 47.16 -25.86 -2.52
C LEU A 716 48.38 -26.63 -2.01
N ILE A 717 48.36 -27.08 -0.75
CA ILE A 717 49.49 -27.78 -0.12
C ILE A 717 49.49 -29.26 -0.52
N ASP A 718 48.32 -29.90 -0.53
CA ASP A 718 48.12 -31.28 -0.95
C ASP A 718 46.81 -31.38 -1.75
N ASP A 719 46.86 -32.01 -2.91
CA ASP A 719 45.69 -32.21 -3.77
C ASP A 719 44.91 -33.47 -3.44
N ALA A 720 45.44 -34.39 -2.63
CA ALA A 720 44.75 -35.60 -2.22
C ALA A 720 43.88 -35.38 -0.96
N VAL A 721 42.59 -35.69 -1.05
CA VAL A 721 41.63 -35.59 0.06
C VAL A 721 41.14 -36.98 0.44
N ASN A 722 41.38 -37.36 1.70
CA ASN A 722 40.99 -38.66 2.23
C ASN A 722 39.57 -38.61 2.80
N GLY A 723 38.72 -39.59 2.47
CA GLY A 723 37.35 -39.71 3.02
C GLY A 723 37.28 -39.74 4.55
N ASN A 724 38.29 -40.29 5.23
CA ASN A 724 38.36 -40.36 6.69
C ASN A 724 38.73 -39.01 7.35
N ASN A 725 39.39 -38.11 6.60
CA ASN A 725 39.76 -36.78 7.06
C ASN A 725 39.67 -35.77 5.91
N PRO A 726 38.44 -35.34 5.55
CA PRO A 726 38.19 -34.58 4.33
C PRO A 726 38.49 -33.09 4.55
N ILE A 727 39.75 -32.75 4.78
CA ILE A 727 40.22 -31.37 4.95
C ILE A 727 41.21 -31.00 3.85
N LEU A 728 41.27 -29.73 3.51
CA LEU A 728 42.23 -29.19 2.55
C LEU A 728 43.09 -28.12 3.22
N MET A 729 44.36 -28.11 2.83
CA MET A 729 45.35 -27.16 3.33
C MET A 729 45.84 -26.25 2.21
N PHE A 730 45.83 -24.94 2.46
CA PHE A 730 46.29 -23.92 1.52
C PHE A 730 47.41 -23.09 2.12
N ARG A 731 48.33 -22.63 1.27
CA ARG A 731 49.22 -21.52 1.57
C ARG A 731 48.69 -20.27 0.88
N ILE A 732 48.27 -19.28 1.66
CA ILE A 732 47.64 -18.05 1.18
C ILE A 732 48.44 -16.85 1.69
N LYS A 733 49.07 -16.11 0.77
CA LYS A 733 49.79 -14.86 1.04
C LYS A 733 49.03 -13.67 0.49
N GLY A 734 49.25 -12.49 1.08
CA GLY A 734 48.60 -11.24 0.67
C GLY A 734 47.20 -11.02 1.25
N VAL A 735 46.71 -11.96 2.07
CA VAL A 735 45.45 -11.80 2.80
C VAL A 735 45.61 -10.72 3.86
N THR A 736 44.82 -9.66 3.76
CA THR A 736 44.77 -8.61 4.77
C THR A 736 43.87 -9.03 5.93
N ASN A 737 43.97 -8.35 7.08
CA ASN A 737 43.04 -8.56 8.20
C ASN A 737 41.59 -8.11 7.92
N LEU A 738 41.33 -7.57 6.72
CA LEU A 738 40.00 -7.23 6.19
C LEU A 738 39.30 -8.43 5.55
N GLU A 739 40.03 -9.50 5.26
CA GLU A 739 39.60 -10.55 4.36
C GLU A 739 39.58 -11.89 5.09
N ILE A 740 38.46 -12.59 4.99
CA ILE A 740 38.32 -13.95 5.48
C ILE A 740 38.27 -14.86 4.25
N PRO A 741 39.35 -15.58 3.94
CA PRO A 741 39.34 -16.58 2.87
C PRO A 741 38.26 -17.62 3.13
N LYS A 742 37.53 -18.01 2.09
CA LYS A 742 36.57 -19.12 2.13
C LYS A 742 36.90 -20.16 1.09
N LEU A 743 36.61 -21.42 1.41
CA LEU A 743 36.65 -22.51 0.45
C LEU A 743 35.23 -22.81 0.00
N ILE A 744 34.99 -22.86 -1.30
CA ILE A 744 33.72 -23.30 -1.89
C ILE A 744 33.95 -24.68 -2.49
N TYR A 745 33.16 -25.65 -2.05
CA TYR A 745 33.13 -27.00 -2.59
C TYR A 745 31.67 -27.41 -2.79
N ASN A 746 31.33 -27.89 -4.00
CA ASN A 746 29.98 -28.27 -4.39
C ASN A 746 28.90 -27.21 -4.05
N ASN A 747 29.17 -25.94 -4.39
CA ASN A 747 28.33 -24.77 -4.07
C ASN A 747 28.12 -24.48 -2.56
N THR A 748 28.77 -25.25 -1.67
CA THR A 748 28.75 -25.04 -0.22
C THR A 748 30.03 -24.32 0.21
N GLY A 749 29.89 -23.33 1.10
CA GLY A 749 31.00 -22.56 1.64
C GLY A 749 31.49 -23.13 2.97
N TYR A 750 32.80 -23.37 3.06
CA TYR A 750 33.52 -23.85 4.24
C TYR A 750 34.48 -22.77 4.73
N ASN A 751 34.70 -22.70 6.05
CA ASN A 751 35.66 -21.75 6.60
C ASN A 751 37.08 -22.22 6.33
N LEU A 752 37.99 -21.26 6.15
CA LEU A 752 39.44 -21.51 6.13
C LEU A 752 40.04 -20.94 7.41
N ASN A 753 40.44 -21.84 8.30
CA ASN A 753 41.01 -21.54 9.59
C ASN A 753 42.51 -21.23 9.44
N ASN A 754 42.93 -20.01 9.76
CA ASN A 754 44.34 -19.62 9.75
C ASN A 754 45.11 -20.34 10.86
N GLN A 755 46.10 -21.14 10.45
CA GLN A 755 47.02 -21.93 11.29
C GLN A 755 48.38 -21.23 11.51
N GLY A 756 48.55 -20.00 11.02
CA GLY A 756 49.80 -19.26 11.05
C GLY A 756 50.73 -19.58 9.88
N HIS A 757 51.79 -18.79 9.70
CA HIS A 757 52.77 -18.94 8.62
C HIS A 757 52.16 -19.08 7.21
N PHE A 758 51.10 -18.31 6.94
CA PHE A 758 50.34 -18.33 5.69
C PHE A 758 49.59 -19.64 5.42
N ARG A 759 49.44 -20.54 6.40
CA ARG A 759 48.73 -21.82 6.24
C ARG A 759 47.27 -21.68 6.68
N PHE A 760 46.37 -22.20 5.87
CA PHE A 760 44.93 -22.21 6.11
C PHE A 760 44.38 -23.62 5.95
N GLU A 761 43.52 -24.04 6.87
CA GLU A 761 42.92 -25.37 6.90
C GLU A 761 41.40 -25.23 6.76
N SER A 762 40.79 -26.03 5.88
CA SER A 762 39.33 -26.02 5.73
C SER A 762 38.64 -26.71 6.90
N ASP A 763 37.39 -26.32 7.15
CA ASP A 763 36.46 -27.22 7.86
C ASP A 763 36.35 -28.58 7.12
N ARG A 764 35.82 -29.61 7.80
CA ARG A 764 35.59 -30.92 7.17
C ARG A 764 34.59 -30.78 6.02
N LEU A 765 34.99 -31.24 4.84
CA LEU A 765 34.20 -31.20 3.61
C LEU A 765 33.25 -32.39 3.53
N GLU A 766 32.07 -32.16 2.96
CA GLU A 766 31.11 -33.24 2.64
C GLU A 766 31.41 -33.75 1.23
N LEU A 767 32.39 -34.64 1.11
CA LEU A 767 32.90 -35.10 -0.19
C LEU A 767 31.84 -35.84 -1.01
N THR A 768 31.89 -35.62 -2.33
CA THR A 768 31.10 -36.31 -3.34
C THR A 768 32.02 -36.78 -4.46
N GLN A 769 31.82 -37.98 -5.01
CA GLN A 769 32.69 -38.56 -6.05
C GLN A 769 32.73 -37.73 -7.35
N GLU A 770 31.69 -36.91 -7.59
CA GLU A 770 31.49 -36.18 -8.84
C GLU A 770 32.16 -34.78 -8.87
N VAL A 771 32.71 -34.31 -7.74
CA VAL A 771 33.26 -32.95 -7.62
C VAL A 771 34.76 -33.01 -7.30
N ASP A 772 35.60 -32.70 -8.30
CA ASP A 772 37.07 -32.71 -8.22
C ASP A 772 37.69 -31.30 -8.14
N GLU A 773 36.88 -30.26 -7.92
CA GLU A 773 37.32 -28.87 -7.89
C GLU A 773 36.86 -28.15 -6.61
N VAL A 774 37.74 -27.30 -6.09
CA VAL A 774 37.44 -26.33 -5.03
C VAL A 774 37.79 -24.93 -5.47
N GLU A 775 37.05 -23.93 -4.98
CA GLU A 775 37.32 -22.52 -5.24
C GLU A 775 37.66 -21.80 -3.93
N ILE A 776 38.81 -21.13 -3.89
CA ILE A 776 39.17 -20.23 -2.80
C ILE A 776 38.68 -18.83 -3.17
N ARG A 777 37.83 -18.25 -2.34
CA ARG A 777 37.33 -16.88 -2.48
C ARG A 777 37.90 -15.97 -1.41
N ILE A 778 38.44 -14.83 -1.85
CA ILE A 778 38.94 -13.75 -1.00
C ILE A 778 38.35 -12.44 -1.54
N GLY A 779 37.28 -11.95 -0.93
CA GLY A 779 36.53 -10.80 -1.48
C GLY A 779 36.00 -11.10 -2.89
N SER A 780 36.40 -10.30 -3.88
CA SER A 780 36.07 -10.50 -5.30
C SER A 780 37.06 -11.40 -6.05
N TYR A 781 38.19 -11.75 -5.43
CA TYR A 781 39.16 -12.65 -6.01
C TYR A 781 38.72 -14.09 -5.81
N SER A 782 38.87 -14.90 -6.85
CA SER A 782 38.66 -16.33 -6.79
C SER A 782 39.81 -17.07 -7.48
N GLN A 783 40.19 -18.22 -6.93
CA GLN A 783 41.13 -19.12 -7.57
C GLN A 783 40.67 -20.56 -7.35
N LYS A 784 40.56 -21.30 -8.45
CA LYS A 784 40.14 -22.70 -8.46
C LYS A 784 41.33 -23.64 -8.37
N PHE A 785 41.14 -24.77 -7.71
CA PHE A 785 42.11 -25.84 -7.55
C PHE A 785 41.46 -27.19 -7.80
N LYS A 786 42.18 -28.08 -8.48
CA LYS A 786 41.77 -29.48 -8.59
C LYS A 786 42.19 -30.26 -7.35
N ILE A 787 41.35 -31.21 -6.95
CA ILE A 787 41.55 -32.12 -5.84
C ILE A 787 41.29 -33.57 -6.30
N LYS A 788 41.94 -34.53 -5.65
CA LYS A 788 41.79 -35.97 -5.86
C LYS A 788 41.14 -36.58 -4.64
N ILE A 789 39.92 -37.05 -4.78
CA ILE A 789 39.17 -37.65 -3.68
C ILE A 789 39.51 -39.14 -3.61
N ASN A 790 39.96 -39.60 -2.44
CA ASN A 790 40.19 -41.01 -2.13
C ASN A 790 39.27 -41.43 -0.99
N LEU A 791 38.10 -41.99 -1.34
CA LEU A 791 37.06 -42.36 -0.38
C LEU A 791 37.32 -43.71 0.34
N GLY A 792 38.47 -44.36 0.10
CA GLY A 792 38.65 -45.75 0.49
C GLY A 792 37.92 -46.67 -0.48
N ALA A 793 38.45 -47.88 -0.70
CA ALA A 793 37.88 -48.84 -1.62
C ALA A 793 36.43 -49.17 -1.25
N GLU A 794 35.54 -49.22 -2.25
CA GLU A 794 34.31 -49.99 -2.13
C GLU A 794 34.71 -51.41 -1.70
N GLU A 795 34.21 -51.87 -0.55
CA GLU A 795 34.20 -53.31 -0.28
C GLU A 795 33.35 -53.94 -1.39
N GLU A 796 33.99 -54.65 -2.31
CA GLU A 796 33.30 -55.60 -3.17
C GLU A 796 32.53 -56.55 -2.24
N ASP A 797 31.20 -56.51 -2.34
CA ASP A 797 30.30 -57.42 -1.67
C ASP A 797 30.59 -58.85 -2.15
N LEU A 798 31.41 -59.56 -1.37
CA LEU A 798 31.86 -60.93 -1.61
C LEU A 798 30.76 -61.98 -1.33
N PHE A 799 29.48 -61.58 -1.27
CA PHE A 799 28.34 -62.48 -1.09
C PHE A 799 27.24 -62.37 -2.16
N GLY A 800 27.58 -61.88 -3.36
CA GLY A 800 26.75 -62.02 -4.55
C GLY A 800 26.98 -63.33 -5.31
N ASP A 801 26.81 -64.48 -4.64
CA ASP A 801 26.45 -65.80 -5.21
C ASP A 801 26.77 -66.92 -4.20
N LEU A 802 25.80 -67.23 -3.32
CA LEU A 802 25.45 -68.59 -2.86
C LEU A 802 24.16 -68.61 -2.03
#